data_AF-A0A9X5U5F0-F1
#
_entry.id   AF-A0A9X5U5F0-F1
#
_cell.length_a   1.000
_cell.length_b   1.000
_cell.length_c   1.000
_cell.angle_alpha   90.00
_cell.angle_beta   90.00
_cell.angle_gamma   90.00
#
_symmetry.space_group_name_H-M   'P 1'
#
loop_
_entity.id
_entity.type
_entity.pdbx_description
1 polymer ?
#
loop_
_entity_poly.entity_id
_entity_poly.type
_entity_poly.pdbx_seq_one_letter_code
_entity_poly.pdbx_strand_id
1 'polypeptide(L)'
;MSTKTTYSFFNLGQTRVHTKSQTSQSNHAVAASQEHAGHAPSALNKLIYDHSFGGLNLAAALPKQLRGQDKIFGLQHTPSADTAAVNTSKNTKPAPVADRSKLTSKEMAIMSQVLRADVVARKQAEAQAAKEQVMAKYQAARQAAVAAAAARHAEAMEKAKAAAAVRQAEALEKAKAASAARQAEALEKSKAAHAAKQAEIAAKTKAILAEKQAAEKAQHTENDVAHHHQTNGKVAHSAPAVTVSHKHEDNQAGDNKETARHNTSKSNEAHTARQAEHQANHQDEVDEVKEGEVSNYTVHQSKEFGRYIDVNDFGADPTGKKDSLAAIKAALTAAHKEKAMLFMDGTYYISDQIVINGNNSGAKGIFGSGMGKTLITFDKAQVGVFNPNTNHDDIRAFAGILVDGQSHKTIANLSVKYTNPDFYRKGLSYFGKVSGILVNDADHTLISKVEVSGVNRAGVMFTSTDALVREAGKSQTYKARVQSGEINEQYDHLPLGENNRIVDSYLHHNRVAGAMVGYQKNFVGEGNRLEWNGHEADGGTGYGMTAMAGSYNYGITFRNNTTDHNYRKGLDVHDGTGIVIENNVLNGDRLYGIAAYNRQFSMDNVKIKDNVITQDPNFRLYMDDDLGRYYHMYSGIQVQTNTQLRDLHTADKGYYDISGNTIKNLAVYQNHIQTYGIEFRNHENKMDYTLNITDNKIDGESTKYLMAVINNTYDHVSKHDGIGTGTINISDNTANIGKIAPGAVPFYFEEHRSDVPLHGSITLNNNNITVREESAGYREFAYMRTNAKEYNVTNNTLSLHGKLNDAIVDVNSTGDGVGKATLNVANNTLHTDIKGKLYATWLKHEADVDTFAGSNTHNGDQLKDVNTTGKDIALSDVLGHVHNKVEAIHDTVYANHPKYPTMIDDQTYHNGIL
;
A
#
# COMPACT_ATOMS: atom_id res chain seq x y z
N MET A 1 -25.98 38.75 -46.27
CA MET A 1 -25.98 37.35 -46.73
C MET A 1 -25.26 36.52 -45.69
N SER A 2 -25.97 35.54 -45.11
CA SER A 2 -25.68 34.89 -43.84
C SER A 2 -25.54 33.36 -43.96
N THR A 3 -25.07 32.77 -42.85
CA THR A 3 -25.38 31.42 -42.29
C THR A 3 -24.86 30.16 -42.98
N LYS A 4 -23.81 29.58 -42.36
CA LYS A 4 -23.57 28.15 -42.02
C LYS A 4 -22.73 28.18 -40.72
N THR A 5 -22.96 27.46 -39.61
CA THR A 5 -23.15 26.01 -39.43
C THR A 5 -23.53 25.74 -37.96
N THR A 6 -24.62 25.01 -37.68
CA THR A 6 -24.81 24.25 -36.41
C THR A 6 -25.81 23.11 -36.64
N TYR A 7 -25.71 22.06 -35.81
CA TYR A 7 -26.59 20.88 -35.65
C TYR A 7 -26.16 19.58 -36.35
N SER A 8 -25.72 18.62 -35.54
CA SER A 8 -26.24 17.23 -35.50
C SER A 8 -25.57 16.46 -34.35
N PHE A 9 -26.28 16.26 -33.23
CA PHE A 9 -26.15 15.08 -32.35
C PHE A 9 -27.36 15.02 -31.39
N PHE A 10 -28.39 14.26 -31.77
CA PHE A 10 -29.39 13.67 -30.88
C PHE A 10 -30.12 12.53 -31.63
N ASN A 11 -29.86 11.27 -31.26
CA ASN A 11 -30.88 10.24 -30.97
C ASN A 11 -30.29 8.84 -30.87
N LEU A 12 -30.63 8.14 -29.77
CA LEU A 12 -31.12 6.75 -29.63
C LEU A 12 -30.91 6.36 -28.13
N GLY A 13 -31.90 5.90 -27.36
CA GLY A 13 -33.23 5.45 -27.70
C GLY A 13 -34.16 5.45 -26.47
N GLN A 14 -35.46 5.49 -26.79
CA GLN A 14 -36.59 5.35 -25.87
C GLN A 14 -36.83 3.87 -25.53
N THR A 15 -37.14 3.59 -24.27
CA THR A 15 -37.97 2.44 -23.88
C THR A 15 -39.09 2.94 -22.99
N ARG A 16 -40.33 2.83 -23.48
CA ARG A 16 -41.57 3.15 -22.74
C ARG A 16 -41.86 2.05 -21.72
N VAL A 17 -42.18 2.42 -20.48
CA VAL A 17 -42.92 1.58 -19.54
C VAL A 17 -44.23 2.27 -19.21
N HIS A 18 -45.34 1.59 -19.46
CA HIS A 18 -46.69 1.99 -19.07
C HIS A 18 -46.88 1.85 -17.56
N THR A 19 -47.33 2.90 -16.87
CA THR A 19 -47.91 2.80 -15.53
C THR A 19 -49.43 2.99 -15.62
N LYS A 20 -50.19 1.95 -15.23
CA LYS A 20 -51.62 2.06 -14.91
C LYS A 20 -51.75 2.44 -13.44
N SER A 21 -52.64 3.40 -13.19
CA SER A 21 -53.06 3.83 -11.86
C SER A 21 -53.93 2.78 -11.17
N GLN A 22 -53.81 2.69 -9.85
CA GLN A 22 -54.93 2.38 -8.98
C GLN A 22 -54.79 3.14 -7.65
N THR A 23 -55.94 3.63 -7.21
CA THR A 23 -56.26 4.63 -6.21
C THR A 23 -56.42 4.08 -4.79
N SER A 24 -56.05 4.88 -3.78
CA SER A 24 -56.75 5.08 -2.49
C SER A 24 -56.07 6.26 -1.76
N GLN A 25 -56.62 7.48 -1.72
CA GLN A 25 -57.46 8.06 -0.64
C GLN A 25 -56.99 7.64 0.77
N SER A 26 -56.63 8.54 1.71
CA SER A 26 -57.44 9.68 2.20
C SER A 26 -56.66 10.77 2.99
N ASN A 27 -57.03 12.02 2.72
CA ASN A 27 -57.35 13.18 3.59
C ASN A 27 -56.45 13.63 4.77
N HIS A 28 -55.83 14.82 4.64
CA HIS A 28 -56.12 16.10 5.35
C HIS A 28 -54.92 17.07 5.14
N ALA A 29 -54.97 18.11 4.31
CA ALA A 29 -55.61 19.44 4.48
C ALA A 29 -54.70 20.52 5.13
N VAL A 30 -54.13 21.39 4.26
CA VAL A 30 -53.89 22.87 4.38
C VAL A 30 -52.88 23.32 5.47
N ALA A 31 -51.80 24.08 5.23
CA ALA A 31 -51.70 25.37 4.52
C ALA A 31 -50.26 25.71 4.07
N ALA A 32 -50.18 26.68 3.16
CA ALA A 32 -49.05 27.07 2.32
C ALA A 32 -47.92 27.91 2.97
N SER A 33 -46.71 27.79 2.42
CA SER A 33 -45.82 28.93 2.10
C SER A 33 -44.71 28.48 1.13
N GLN A 34 -44.08 29.47 0.50
CA GLN A 34 -43.52 29.46 -0.86
C GLN A 34 -42.12 28.85 -1.04
N GLU A 35 -41.91 28.37 -2.28
CA GLU A 35 -40.69 28.40 -3.10
C GLU A 35 -39.30 28.32 -2.45
N HIS A 36 -38.64 27.16 -2.64
CA HIS A 36 -37.23 27.12 -3.03
C HIS A 36 -37.01 25.97 -4.02
N ALA A 37 -36.89 26.32 -5.31
CA ALA A 37 -36.07 25.57 -6.26
C ALA A 37 -34.61 25.65 -5.78
N GLY A 38 -33.71 24.68 -5.89
CA GLY A 38 -33.63 23.48 -6.70
C GLY A 38 -32.14 23.19 -6.82
N HIS A 39 -31.65 22.10 -6.24
CA HIS A 39 -30.28 21.62 -6.42
C HIS A 39 -30.34 20.17 -6.89
N ALA A 40 -30.40 20.00 -8.22
CA ALA A 40 -30.06 18.74 -8.86
C ALA A 40 -28.54 18.68 -9.02
N PRO A 41 -27.84 17.63 -8.55
CA PRO A 41 -26.41 17.50 -8.79
C PRO A 41 -26.14 17.32 -10.29
N SER A 42 -25.09 17.99 -10.78
CA SER A 42 -24.69 17.95 -12.18
C SER A 42 -24.36 16.51 -12.61
N ALA A 43 -24.65 16.16 -13.86
CA ALA A 43 -24.37 14.84 -14.43
C ALA A 43 -22.87 14.44 -14.40
N LEU A 44 -21.97 15.40 -14.13
CA LEU A 44 -20.53 15.18 -13.99
C LEU A 44 -20.18 14.56 -12.63
N ASN A 45 -20.88 14.95 -11.54
CA ASN A 45 -20.64 14.41 -10.20
C ASN A 45 -21.09 12.95 -10.07
N LYS A 46 -22.10 12.54 -10.85
CA LYS A 46 -22.52 11.13 -10.93
C LYS A 46 -21.50 10.25 -11.66
N LEU A 47 -20.79 10.79 -12.67
CA LEU A 47 -19.78 10.05 -13.43
C LEU A 47 -18.48 9.86 -12.64
N ILE A 48 -18.10 10.83 -11.79
CA ILE A 48 -16.92 10.73 -10.91
C ILE A 48 -17.20 9.76 -9.75
N TYR A 49 -18.44 9.74 -9.24
CA TYR A 49 -18.86 8.82 -8.19
C TYR A 49 -18.94 7.37 -8.70
N ASP A 50 -19.51 7.11 -9.88
CA ASP A 50 -19.69 5.73 -10.37
C ASP A 50 -18.38 5.05 -10.85
N HIS A 51 -17.32 5.83 -11.15
CA HIS A 51 -16.03 5.30 -11.66
C HIS A 51 -14.93 5.15 -10.60
N SER A 52 -15.13 5.70 -9.39
CA SER A 52 -14.16 5.60 -8.29
C SER A 52 -14.29 4.30 -7.46
N PHE A 53 -15.31 3.48 -7.72
CA PHE A 53 -15.55 2.23 -7.01
C PHE A 53 -15.10 1.00 -7.81
N GLY A 54 -13.84 0.63 -7.65
CA GLY A 54 -13.37 -0.76 -7.90
C GLY A 54 -13.88 -1.78 -6.88
N GLY A 55 -15.02 -1.52 -6.23
CA GLY A 55 -15.61 -2.34 -5.17
C GLY A 55 -17.10 -2.05 -5.02
N LEU A 56 -17.93 -3.07 -5.26
CA LEU A 56 -19.39 -3.05 -5.12
C LEU A 56 -19.85 -2.52 -3.75
N ASN A 57 -20.89 -1.69 -3.76
CA ASN A 57 -21.84 -1.56 -2.64
C ASN A 57 -22.92 -2.64 -2.81
N LEU A 58 -23.10 -3.50 -1.79
CA LEU A 58 -24.14 -4.54 -1.76
C LEU A 58 -25.47 -3.97 -1.24
N ALA A 59 -26.55 -4.12 -2.00
CA ALA A 59 -27.90 -4.28 -1.45
C ALA A 59 -28.73 -5.21 -2.35
N ALA A 60 -28.95 -6.43 -1.84
CA ALA A 60 -30.05 -7.37 -2.11
C ALA A 60 -30.60 -7.52 -3.54
N ALA A 61 -30.19 -8.59 -4.23
CA ALA A 61 -31.08 -9.41 -5.05
C ALA A 61 -30.45 -10.78 -5.33
N LEU A 62 -30.77 -11.78 -4.49
CA LEU A 62 -30.57 -13.19 -4.80
C LEU A 62 -31.60 -13.62 -5.86
N PRO A 63 -31.20 -14.22 -7.00
CA PRO A 63 -32.13 -15.01 -7.79
C PRO A 63 -32.34 -16.36 -7.09
N LYS A 64 -33.58 -16.62 -6.69
CA LYS A 64 -34.05 -17.91 -6.17
C LYS A 64 -33.68 -19.03 -7.15
N GLN A 65 -32.98 -20.05 -6.64
CA GLN A 65 -32.99 -21.38 -7.24
C GLN A 65 -34.43 -21.91 -7.27
N LEU A 66 -34.94 -22.24 -8.45
CA LEU A 66 -36.10 -23.11 -8.60
C LEU A 66 -35.58 -24.51 -8.93
N ARG A 67 -35.65 -25.39 -7.93
CA ARG A 67 -35.68 -26.85 -8.10
C ARG A 67 -37.13 -27.28 -8.37
N GLY A 68 -37.29 -28.23 -9.29
CA GLY A 68 -38.54 -28.96 -9.58
C GLY A 68 -38.42 -29.63 -10.95
N GLN A 69 -37.73 -30.76 -11.03
CA GLN A 69 -38.27 -32.13 -11.07
C GLN A 69 -38.94 -32.54 -12.40
N ASP A 70 -38.19 -33.38 -13.11
CA ASP A 70 -38.58 -34.62 -13.78
C ASP A 70 -39.75 -34.65 -14.77
N LYS A 71 -39.44 -34.98 -16.04
CA LYS A 71 -39.62 -36.35 -16.61
C LYS A 71 -39.22 -36.35 -18.10
N ILE A 72 -38.16 -37.10 -18.48
CA ILE A 72 -38.21 -38.42 -19.16
C ILE A 72 -38.45 -38.25 -20.71
N PHE A 73 -37.74 -38.83 -21.70
CA PHE A 73 -37.12 -40.15 -21.92
C PHE A 73 -36.07 -40.07 -23.06
N GLY A 74 -34.98 -40.86 -22.96
CA GLY A 74 -34.29 -41.54 -24.07
C GLY A 74 -33.49 -40.67 -25.06
N LEU A 75 -32.31 -41.00 -25.55
CA LEU A 75 -31.62 -42.28 -25.69
C LEU A 75 -30.12 -42.02 -25.88
N GLN A 76 -29.36 -43.06 -25.55
CA GLN A 76 -27.90 -43.21 -25.59
C GLN A 76 -27.26 -42.87 -26.96
N HIS A 77 -26.06 -42.29 -26.95
CA HIS A 77 -24.80 -42.96 -27.32
C HIS A 77 -23.66 -41.95 -27.54
N THR A 78 -22.60 -42.08 -26.75
CA THR A 78 -21.20 -41.79 -27.13
C THR A 78 -20.67 -42.95 -28.00
N PRO A 79 -19.48 -42.93 -28.66
CA PRO A 79 -18.36 -41.98 -28.54
C PRO A 79 -17.59 -41.61 -29.86
N SER A 80 -16.62 -40.70 -29.70
CA SER A 80 -15.24 -40.77 -30.26
C SER A 80 -14.84 -40.21 -31.65
N ALA A 81 -13.72 -39.47 -31.58
CA ALA A 81 -12.54 -39.40 -32.46
C ALA A 81 -12.54 -38.55 -33.75
N ASP A 82 -11.65 -37.54 -33.71
CA ASP A 82 -10.55 -37.27 -34.63
C ASP A 82 -10.74 -37.52 -36.12
N THR A 83 -10.63 -36.47 -36.94
CA THR A 83 -9.39 -36.12 -37.66
C THR A 83 -9.63 -35.06 -38.73
N ALA A 84 -8.55 -34.35 -39.04
CA ALA A 84 -8.40 -33.31 -40.03
C ALA A 84 -8.86 -33.68 -41.45
N ALA A 85 -9.34 -32.69 -42.22
CA ALA A 85 -8.67 -32.24 -43.44
C ALA A 85 -9.57 -31.28 -44.24
N VAL A 86 -8.98 -30.14 -44.57
CA VAL A 86 -9.40 -29.26 -45.65
C VAL A 86 -9.22 -30.00 -46.98
N ASN A 87 -10.28 -30.17 -47.77
CA ASN A 87 -10.20 -29.94 -49.23
C ASN A 87 -11.56 -29.94 -49.95
N THR A 88 -11.86 -28.77 -50.53
CA THR A 88 -12.26 -28.58 -51.93
C THR A 88 -12.96 -29.74 -52.67
N SER A 89 -14.25 -29.58 -52.97
CA SER A 89 -14.74 -29.70 -54.35
C SER A 89 -16.16 -29.15 -54.51
N LYS A 90 -16.31 -28.31 -55.55
CA LYS A 90 -17.57 -28.02 -56.21
C LYS A 90 -18.07 -29.28 -56.91
N ASN A 91 -19.30 -29.73 -56.62
CA ASN A 91 -20.29 -30.13 -57.61
C ASN A 91 -21.46 -30.86 -56.94
N THR A 92 -22.59 -30.16 -56.80
CA THR A 92 -23.90 -30.80 -56.85
C THR A 92 -24.72 -30.10 -57.93
N LYS A 93 -25.10 -30.89 -58.93
CA LYS A 93 -26.01 -30.54 -60.04
C LYS A 93 -27.34 -29.98 -59.50
N PRO A 94 -28.08 -29.19 -60.31
CA PRO A 94 -29.34 -28.59 -59.87
C PRO A 94 -30.41 -29.66 -59.63
N ALA A 95 -31.19 -29.50 -58.57
CA ALA A 95 -32.45 -30.21 -58.36
C ALA A 95 -33.40 -30.01 -59.57
N PRO A 96 -34.26 -30.99 -59.89
CA PRO A 96 -35.05 -30.99 -61.12
C PRO A 96 -35.98 -29.77 -61.16
N VAL A 97 -35.88 -29.00 -62.23
CA VAL A 97 -36.80 -27.89 -62.52
C VAL A 97 -38.18 -28.50 -62.73
N ALA A 98 -39.06 -28.36 -61.74
CA ALA A 98 -40.47 -28.66 -61.90
C ALA A 98 -41.00 -27.86 -63.11
N ASP A 99 -41.69 -28.55 -64.01
CA ASP A 99 -42.25 -28.01 -65.24
C ASP A 99 -43.12 -26.76 -64.93
N ARG A 100 -42.60 -25.59 -65.28
CA ARG A 100 -43.21 -24.27 -64.97
C ARG A 100 -44.58 -24.09 -65.63
N SER A 101 -44.93 -24.94 -66.60
CA SER A 101 -46.20 -24.86 -67.33
C SER A 101 -47.43 -25.30 -66.52
N LYS A 102 -47.26 -25.84 -65.31
CA LYS A 102 -48.37 -26.35 -64.47
C LYS A 102 -48.53 -25.67 -63.09
N LEU A 103 -47.72 -24.67 -62.76
CA LEU A 103 -47.80 -23.97 -61.47
C LEU A 103 -48.84 -22.86 -61.52
N THR A 104 -49.70 -22.79 -60.50
CA THR A 104 -50.67 -21.69 -60.39
C THR A 104 -49.95 -20.37 -60.07
N SER A 105 -50.57 -19.23 -60.42
CA SER A 105 -49.99 -17.90 -60.19
C SER A 105 -49.58 -17.65 -58.73
N LYS A 106 -50.27 -18.31 -57.77
CA LYS A 106 -49.99 -18.20 -56.33
C LYS A 106 -48.74 -18.98 -55.92
N GLU A 107 -48.51 -20.16 -56.51
CA GLU A 107 -47.33 -20.99 -56.24
C GLU A 107 -46.06 -20.38 -56.85
N MET A 108 -46.16 -19.78 -58.04
CA MET A 108 -45.06 -19.02 -58.64
C MET A 108 -44.66 -17.80 -57.79
N ALA A 109 -45.62 -17.12 -57.18
CA ALA A 109 -45.35 -15.98 -56.30
C ALA A 109 -44.60 -16.40 -55.01
N ILE A 110 -45.02 -17.50 -54.39
CA ILE A 110 -44.38 -18.05 -53.18
C ILE A 110 -42.95 -18.51 -53.50
N MET A 111 -42.76 -19.25 -54.60
CA MET A 111 -41.43 -19.75 -54.99
C MET A 111 -40.47 -18.58 -55.32
N SER A 112 -40.97 -17.50 -55.94
CA SER A 112 -40.20 -16.27 -56.16
C SER A 112 -39.82 -15.55 -54.85
N GLN A 113 -40.69 -15.55 -53.84
CA GLN A 113 -40.37 -14.95 -52.53
C GLN A 113 -39.32 -15.75 -51.77
N VAL A 114 -39.41 -17.09 -51.79
CA VAL A 114 -38.42 -17.98 -51.15
C VAL A 114 -37.05 -17.84 -51.80
N LEU A 115 -36.98 -17.78 -53.14
CA LEU A 115 -35.70 -17.56 -53.83
C LEU A 115 -35.07 -16.20 -53.48
N ARG A 116 -35.89 -15.13 -53.36
CA ARG A 116 -35.38 -13.82 -52.94
C ARG A 116 -34.86 -13.84 -51.51
N ALA A 117 -35.55 -14.54 -50.60
CA ALA A 117 -35.11 -14.66 -49.21
C ALA A 117 -33.79 -15.44 -49.09
N ASP A 118 -33.62 -16.53 -49.83
CA ASP A 118 -32.36 -17.32 -49.83
C ASP A 118 -31.18 -16.51 -50.41
N VAL A 119 -31.40 -15.73 -51.48
CA VAL A 119 -30.36 -14.84 -52.02
C VAL A 119 -29.96 -13.74 -51.04
N VAL A 120 -30.91 -13.18 -50.28
CA VAL A 120 -30.62 -12.17 -49.25
C VAL A 120 -29.84 -12.80 -48.08
N ALA A 121 -30.25 -13.99 -47.61
CA ALA A 121 -29.58 -14.69 -46.53
C ALA A 121 -28.13 -15.06 -46.89
N ARG A 122 -27.89 -15.53 -48.12
CA ARG A 122 -26.53 -15.83 -48.60
C ARG A 122 -25.65 -14.58 -48.68
N LYS A 123 -26.18 -13.46 -49.19
CA LYS A 123 -25.44 -12.18 -49.22
C LYS A 123 -25.11 -11.65 -47.82
N GLN A 124 -25.99 -11.87 -46.85
CA GLN A 124 -25.72 -11.49 -45.45
C GLN A 124 -24.66 -12.38 -44.80
N ALA A 125 -24.70 -13.70 -45.05
CA ALA A 125 -23.69 -14.63 -44.56
C ALA A 125 -22.31 -14.35 -45.18
N GLU A 126 -22.24 -14.05 -46.48
CA GLU A 126 -21.01 -13.66 -47.17
C GLU A 126 -20.45 -12.32 -46.62
N ALA A 127 -21.31 -11.34 -46.35
CA ALA A 127 -20.90 -10.07 -45.76
C ALA A 127 -20.38 -10.24 -44.32
N GLN A 128 -20.97 -11.15 -43.55
CA GLN A 128 -20.54 -11.46 -42.18
C GLN A 128 -19.18 -12.19 -42.17
N ALA A 129 -19.01 -13.19 -43.02
CA ALA A 129 -17.74 -13.90 -43.17
C ALA A 129 -16.60 -12.97 -43.64
N ALA A 130 -16.90 -12.03 -44.55
CA ALA A 130 -15.93 -11.02 -44.98
C ALA A 130 -15.52 -10.08 -43.83
N LYS A 131 -16.47 -9.66 -42.98
CA LYS A 131 -16.16 -8.85 -41.78
C LYS A 131 -15.30 -9.61 -40.78
N GLU A 132 -15.60 -10.88 -40.52
CA GLU A 132 -14.83 -11.72 -39.60
C GLU A 132 -13.40 -11.94 -40.08
N GLN A 133 -13.18 -12.15 -41.39
CA GLN A 133 -11.84 -12.24 -41.96
C GLN A 133 -11.04 -10.94 -41.85
N VAL A 134 -11.68 -9.78 -42.03
CA VAL A 134 -11.02 -8.48 -41.87
C VAL A 134 -10.65 -8.25 -40.39
N MET A 135 -11.53 -8.59 -39.46
CA MET A 135 -11.28 -8.47 -38.02
C MET A 135 -10.16 -9.41 -37.55
N ALA A 136 -10.11 -10.66 -38.05
CA ALA A 136 -9.03 -11.59 -37.73
C ALA A 136 -7.67 -11.08 -38.24
N LYS A 137 -7.62 -10.52 -39.47
CA LYS A 137 -6.40 -9.90 -40.01
C LYS A 137 -5.97 -8.67 -39.20
N TYR A 138 -6.91 -7.85 -38.76
CA TYR A 138 -6.63 -6.69 -37.90
C TYR A 138 -6.10 -7.13 -36.52
N GLN A 139 -6.67 -8.17 -35.91
CA GLN A 139 -6.21 -8.71 -34.64
C GLN A 139 -4.81 -9.33 -34.74
N ALA A 140 -4.53 -10.08 -35.80
CA ALA A 140 -3.19 -10.65 -36.04
C ALA A 140 -2.14 -9.55 -36.29
N ALA A 141 -2.47 -8.52 -37.07
CA ALA A 141 -1.59 -7.37 -37.29
C ALA A 141 -1.34 -6.59 -36.00
N ARG A 142 -2.36 -6.43 -35.15
CA ARG A 142 -2.24 -5.80 -33.84
C ARG A 142 -1.38 -6.63 -32.88
N GLN A 143 -1.56 -7.95 -32.83
CA GLN A 143 -0.73 -8.85 -32.01
C GLN A 143 0.74 -8.81 -32.47
N ALA A 144 1.00 -8.82 -33.78
CA ALA A 144 2.35 -8.70 -34.31
C ALA A 144 2.99 -7.33 -33.98
N ALA A 145 2.21 -6.24 -34.05
CA ALA A 145 2.68 -4.91 -33.67
C ALA A 145 2.97 -4.80 -32.16
N VAL A 146 2.14 -5.42 -31.32
CA VAL A 146 2.35 -5.50 -29.86
C VAL A 146 3.59 -6.32 -29.54
N ALA A 147 3.78 -7.48 -30.17
CA ALA A 147 4.98 -8.31 -29.98
C ALA A 147 6.26 -7.57 -30.42
N ALA A 148 6.21 -6.85 -31.55
CA ALA A 148 7.34 -6.04 -32.02
C ALA A 148 7.63 -4.83 -31.11
N ALA A 149 6.60 -4.24 -30.51
CA ALA A 149 6.75 -3.17 -29.52
C ALA A 149 7.31 -3.71 -28.20
N ALA A 150 6.83 -4.86 -27.73
CA ALA A 150 7.34 -5.55 -26.55
C ALA A 150 8.81 -5.94 -26.70
N ALA A 151 9.23 -6.43 -27.87
CA ALA A 151 10.63 -6.73 -28.14
C ALA A 151 11.53 -5.48 -28.10
N ARG A 152 11.09 -4.36 -28.71
CA ARG A 152 11.82 -3.08 -28.63
C ARG A 152 11.84 -2.51 -27.21
N HIS A 153 10.75 -2.68 -26.46
CA HIS A 153 10.66 -2.27 -25.07
C HIS A 153 11.59 -3.08 -24.17
N ALA A 154 11.67 -4.40 -24.35
CA ALA A 154 12.60 -5.27 -23.64
C ALA A 154 14.06 -4.87 -23.91
N GLU A 155 14.41 -4.56 -25.17
CA GLU A 155 15.74 -4.07 -25.53
C GLU A 155 16.04 -2.68 -24.90
N ALA A 156 15.04 -1.80 -24.88
CA ALA A 156 15.16 -0.49 -24.23
C ALA A 156 15.25 -0.60 -22.70
N MET A 157 14.53 -1.53 -22.09
CA MET A 157 14.56 -1.85 -20.66
C MET A 157 15.93 -2.38 -20.24
N GLU A 158 16.52 -3.30 -21.01
CA GLU A 158 17.88 -3.78 -20.71
C GLU A 158 18.91 -2.65 -20.82
N LYS A 159 18.80 -1.77 -21.83
CA LYS A 159 19.66 -0.58 -21.93
C LYS A 159 19.42 0.41 -20.79
N ALA A 160 18.18 0.61 -20.37
CA ALA A 160 17.82 1.50 -19.27
C ALA A 160 18.27 0.94 -17.92
N LYS A 161 18.16 -0.37 -17.71
CA LYS A 161 18.64 -1.08 -16.51
C LYS A 161 20.15 -1.00 -16.40
N ALA A 162 20.87 -1.18 -17.51
CA ALA A 162 22.32 -0.97 -17.56
C ALA A 162 22.70 0.49 -17.24
N ALA A 163 21.99 1.47 -17.82
CA ALA A 163 22.23 2.89 -17.54
C ALA A 163 21.85 3.29 -16.10
N ALA A 164 20.80 2.71 -15.55
CA ALA A 164 20.36 2.92 -14.17
C ALA A 164 21.35 2.32 -13.17
N ALA A 165 21.87 1.12 -13.43
CA ALA A 165 22.90 0.50 -12.61
C ALA A 165 24.17 1.35 -12.56
N VAL A 166 24.58 1.96 -13.68
CA VAL A 166 25.72 2.90 -13.73
C VAL A 166 25.43 4.15 -12.89
N ARG A 167 24.26 4.79 -13.06
CA ARG A 167 23.89 5.97 -12.26
C ARG A 167 23.73 5.66 -10.77
N GLN A 168 23.25 4.46 -10.43
CA GLN A 168 23.10 4.01 -9.05
C GLN A 168 24.47 3.75 -8.42
N ALA A 169 25.43 3.19 -9.17
CA ALA A 169 26.81 3.06 -8.71
C ALA A 169 27.47 4.43 -8.48
N GLU A 170 27.28 5.38 -9.39
CA GLU A 170 27.78 6.76 -9.23
C GLU A 170 27.13 7.50 -8.04
N ALA A 171 25.83 7.32 -7.84
CA ALA A 171 25.10 7.89 -6.72
C ALA A 171 25.52 7.27 -5.38
N LEU A 172 25.77 5.95 -5.36
CA LEU A 172 26.27 5.24 -4.18
C LEU A 172 27.66 5.71 -3.78
N GLU A 173 28.55 5.94 -4.75
CA GLU A 173 29.89 6.50 -4.48
C GLU A 173 29.82 7.95 -3.99
N LYS A 174 28.94 8.79 -4.57
CA LYS A 174 28.69 10.17 -4.06
C LYS A 174 28.10 10.15 -2.64
N ALA A 175 27.20 9.22 -2.35
CA ALA A 175 26.60 9.07 -1.03
C ALA A 175 27.62 8.58 0.01
N LYS A 176 28.50 7.63 -0.34
CA LYS A 176 29.62 7.21 0.50
C LYS A 176 30.56 8.37 0.80
N ALA A 177 30.91 9.18 -0.20
CA ALA A 177 31.76 10.36 -0.02
C ALA A 177 31.09 11.42 0.89
N ALA A 178 29.79 11.68 0.70
CA ALA A 178 29.05 12.60 1.56
C ALA A 178 28.90 12.09 3.01
N SER A 179 28.69 10.78 3.19
CA SER A 179 28.64 10.14 4.51
C SER A 179 30.00 10.22 5.21
N ALA A 180 31.09 9.95 4.50
CA ALA A 180 32.45 10.09 5.04
C ALA A 180 32.76 11.53 5.45
N ALA A 181 32.32 12.53 4.67
CA ALA A 181 32.47 13.94 5.02
C ALA A 181 31.68 14.33 6.28
N ARG A 182 30.44 13.85 6.42
CA ARG A 182 29.62 14.08 7.63
C ARG A 182 30.21 13.40 8.87
N GLN A 183 30.76 12.18 8.72
CA GLN A 183 31.44 11.49 9.81
C GLN A 183 32.72 12.21 10.24
N ALA A 184 33.49 12.77 9.30
CA ALA A 184 34.66 13.59 9.61
C ALA A 184 34.28 14.89 10.35
N GLU A 185 33.21 15.56 9.92
CA GLU A 185 32.70 16.76 10.60
C GLU A 185 32.18 16.46 12.02
N ALA A 186 31.46 15.34 12.18
CA ALA A 186 30.97 14.89 13.49
C ALA A 186 32.13 14.51 14.44
N LEU A 187 33.19 13.89 13.91
CA LEU A 187 34.39 13.57 14.68
C LEU A 187 35.13 14.83 15.15
N GLU A 188 35.25 15.84 14.30
CA GLU A 188 35.84 17.13 14.69
C GLU A 188 34.99 17.88 15.72
N LYS A 189 33.65 17.89 15.57
CA LYS A 189 32.74 18.44 16.60
C LYS A 189 32.87 17.69 17.93
N SER A 190 33.04 16.36 17.89
CA SER A 190 33.26 15.54 19.08
C SER A 190 34.60 15.83 19.77
N LYS A 191 35.69 15.98 19.01
CA LYS A 191 37.00 16.39 19.53
C LYS A 191 36.94 17.78 20.16
N ALA A 192 36.26 18.74 19.53
CA ALA A 192 36.07 20.08 20.06
C ALA A 192 35.26 20.08 21.36
N ALA A 193 34.19 19.29 21.43
CA ALA A 193 33.40 19.12 22.66
C ALA A 193 34.21 18.47 23.78
N HIS A 194 35.03 17.47 23.46
CA HIS A 194 35.92 16.82 24.42
C HIS A 194 37.01 17.78 24.94
N ALA A 195 37.61 18.59 24.05
CA ALA A 195 38.58 19.62 24.44
C ALA A 195 37.94 20.70 25.33
N ALA A 196 36.71 21.14 25.03
CA ALA A 196 35.96 22.08 25.88
C ALA A 196 35.69 21.50 27.27
N LYS A 197 35.32 20.21 27.35
CA LYS A 197 35.09 19.52 28.63
C LYS A 197 36.38 19.35 29.44
N GLN A 198 37.51 19.08 28.78
CA GLN A 198 38.82 19.07 29.46
C GLN A 198 39.24 20.45 29.95
N ALA A 199 38.97 21.52 29.19
CA ALA A 199 39.23 22.89 29.62
C ALA A 199 38.36 23.28 30.83
N GLU A 200 37.10 22.85 30.86
CA GLU A 200 36.21 23.04 32.01
C GLU A 200 36.71 22.30 33.25
N ILE A 201 37.14 21.04 33.10
CA ILE A 201 37.75 20.27 34.20
C ILE A 201 39.02 20.96 34.70
N ALA A 202 39.91 21.40 33.80
CA ALA A 202 41.13 22.11 34.18
C ALA A 202 40.85 23.44 34.89
N ALA A 203 39.82 24.18 34.46
CA ALA A 203 39.37 25.41 35.13
C ALA A 203 38.84 25.13 36.54
N LYS A 204 38.04 24.07 36.72
CA LYS A 204 37.55 23.64 38.04
C LYS A 204 38.69 23.17 38.94
N THR A 205 39.65 22.40 38.42
CA THR A 205 40.83 21.98 39.19
C THR A 205 41.67 23.17 39.61
N LYS A 206 41.84 24.18 38.74
CA LYS A 206 42.56 25.41 39.07
C LYS A 206 41.83 26.24 40.12
N ALA A 207 40.49 26.30 40.07
CA ALA A 207 39.68 26.95 41.10
C ALA A 207 39.82 26.26 42.46
N ILE A 208 39.73 24.92 42.50
CA ILE A 208 39.94 24.12 43.72
C ILE A 208 41.36 24.32 44.28
N LEU A 209 42.38 24.39 43.41
CA LEU A 209 43.76 24.61 43.85
C LEU A 209 43.97 26.04 44.39
N ALA A 210 43.32 27.05 43.79
CA ALA A 210 43.35 28.42 44.27
C ALA A 210 42.63 28.56 45.62
N GLU A 211 41.51 27.86 45.81
CA GLU A 211 40.77 27.81 47.07
C GLU A 211 41.57 27.10 48.17
N LYS A 212 42.29 26.03 47.81
CA LYS A 212 43.23 25.35 48.72
C LYS A 212 44.43 26.23 49.10
N GLN A 213 44.99 26.98 48.16
CA GLN A 213 46.07 27.95 48.44
C GLN A 213 45.58 29.16 49.25
N ALA A 214 44.33 29.58 49.08
CA ALA A 214 43.70 30.59 49.92
C ALA A 214 43.46 30.08 51.35
N ALA A 215 43.07 28.82 51.51
CA ALA A 215 42.93 28.15 52.80
C ALA A 215 44.30 27.94 53.51
N GLU A 216 45.35 27.58 52.77
CA GLU A 216 46.72 27.46 53.30
C GLU A 216 47.32 28.83 53.70
N LYS A 217 47.00 29.91 52.98
CA LYS A 217 47.35 31.28 53.40
C LYS A 217 46.55 31.75 54.61
N ALA A 218 45.28 31.37 54.74
CA ALA A 218 44.48 31.63 55.93
C ALA A 218 45.04 30.89 57.16
N GLN A 219 45.51 29.65 57.00
CA GLN A 219 46.19 28.89 58.06
C GLN A 219 47.61 29.40 58.40
N HIS A 220 48.28 30.11 57.49
CA HIS A 220 49.56 30.77 57.76
C HIS A 220 49.44 32.15 58.43
N THR A 221 48.23 32.69 58.59
CA THR A 221 48.00 33.96 59.32
C THR A 221 47.53 33.74 60.77
N GLU A 222 47.21 32.50 61.16
CA GLU A 222 46.83 32.13 62.54
C GLU A 222 47.95 31.41 63.32
N ASN A 223 49.09 31.08 62.71
CA ASN A 223 50.20 30.36 63.36
C ASN A 223 51.43 31.22 63.74
N ASP A 224 51.33 32.56 63.66
CA ASP A 224 52.37 33.50 64.16
C ASP A 224 52.22 33.88 65.65
N VAL A 225 51.40 33.13 66.41
CA VAL A 225 51.32 33.25 67.88
C VAL A 225 51.46 31.87 68.55
N ALA A 226 52.57 31.15 68.30
CA ALA A 226 53.09 30.14 69.24
C ALA A 226 54.46 29.61 68.79
N HIS A 227 55.50 30.42 68.94
CA HIS A 227 56.88 29.92 68.93
C HIS A 227 57.20 29.19 70.25
N HIS A 228 57.54 27.90 70.17
CA HIS A 228 58.52 27.15 70.99
C HIS A 228 58.23 25.64 70.83
N HIS A 229 59.13 24.71 70.53
CA HIS A 229 60.57 24.58 70.73
C HIS A 229 61.09 23.46 69.78
N GLN A 230 62.28 23.66 69.21
CA GLN A 230 63.44 22.73 69.11
C GLN A 230 63.19 21.20 68.99
N THR A 231 63.87 20.38 68.19
CA THR A 231 65.13 20.49 67.42
C THR A 231 65.30 19.21 66.58
N ASN A 232 65.83 19.38 65.37
CA ASN A 232 66.72 18.50 64.57
C ASN A 232 66.81 16.98 64.81
N GLY A 233 66.69 16.25 63.69
CA GLY A 233 67.30 14.93 63.49
C GLY A 233 66.96 14.30 62.14
N LYS A 234 67.69 14.66 61.07
CA LYS A 234 67.69 13.97 59.76
C LYS A 234 68.33 12.57 59.89
N VAL A 235 67.96 11.64 59.00
CA VAL A 235 68.83 11.04 57.93
C VAL A 235 68.35 9.64 57.48
N ALA A 236 68.43 9.42 56.16
CA ALA A 236 68.59 8.17 55.36
C ALA A 236 67.40 7.20 55.25
N HIS A 237 66.85 6.98 54.05
CA HIS A 237 67.35 6.17 52.92
C HIS A 237 67.39 4.65 53.18
N SER A 238 66.49 3.90 52.53
CA SER A 238 66.78 2.89 51.49
C SER A 238 65.62 1.86 51.38
N ALA A 239 65.47 1.33 50.16
CA ALA A 239 64.43 0.42 49.65
C ALA A 239 64.55 -1.02 50.24
N PRO A 240 63.90 -2.10 49.73
CA PRO A 240 62.90 -2.26 48.66
C PRO A 240 61.76 -3.30 48.96
N ALA A 241 60.91 -3.49 47.93
CA ALA A 241 59.97 -4.58 47.60
C ALA A 241 59.85 -5.85 48.48
N VAL A 242 58.62 -6.39 48.59
CA VAL A 242 58.13 -7.67 48.00
C VAL A 242 56.71 -7.98 48.54
N THR A 243 56.06 -8.87 47.79
CA THR A 243 54.67 -9.22 47.52
C THR A 243 53.96 -10.17 48.54
N VAL A 244 52.63 -10.26 48.37
CA VAL A 244 51.63 -11.36 48.58
C VAL A 244 50.93 -11.61 49.94
N SER A 245 49.61 -11.88 49.82
CA SER A 245 48.76 -12.81 50.60
C SER A 245 48.16 -12.28 51.90
N HIS A 246 47.00 -12.67 52.44
CA HIS A 246 45.71 -13.29 52.04
C HIS A 246 45.00 -13.58 53.38
N LYS A 247 43.65 -13.42 53.46
CA LYS A 247 42.71 -14.07 54.43
C LYS A 247 42.88 -13.70 55.93
N HIS A 248 41.93 -13.82 56.87
CA HIS A 248 40.48 -14.08 57.01
C HIS A 248 40.12 -13.67 58.47
N GLU A 249 38.84 -13.39 58.75
CA GLU A 249 38.10 -13.50 60.06
C GLU A 249 38.58 -12.64 61.26
N ASP A 250 37.73 -12.10 62.16
CA ASP A 250 36.46 -12.59 62.68
C ASP A 250 35.65 -11.48 63.45
N ASN A 251 34.31 -11.65 63.47
CA ASN A 251 33.27 -11.30 64.47
C ASN A 251 33.27 -10.03 65.36
N GLN A 252 32.13 -9.28 65.36
CA GLN A 252 31.07 -9.32 66.41
C GLN A 252 29.90 -8.32 66.16
N ALA A 253 28.77 -8.58 66.82
CA ALA A 253 27.38 -8.22 66.50
C ALA A 253 26.81 -6.93 67.13
N GLY A 254 25.61 -6.51 66.70
CA GLY A 254 24.70 -5.63 67.46
C GLY A 254 23.57 -4.91 66.68
N ASP A 255 22.41 -5.56 66.57
CA ASP A 255 20.99 -5.08 66.55
C ASP A 255 20.41 -3.95 65.65
N ASN A 256 19.40 -4.40 64.86
CA ASN A 256 18.04 -3.87 64.60
C ASN A 256 17.79 -2.51 63.92
N LYS A 257 17.27 -2.55 62.67
CA LYS A 257 15.86 -2.18 62.32
C LYS A 257 15.53 -2.35 60.82
N GLU A 258 14.37 -2.99 60.58
CA GLU A 258 13.45 -2.97 59.41
C GLU A 258 14.04 -2.97 57.98
N THR A 259 14.35 -4.12 57.39
CA THR A 259 13.47 -5.03 56.58
C THR A 259 12.96 -4.48 55.24
N ALA A 260 13.83 -4.59 54.23
CA ALA A 260 13.44 -5.03 52.89
C ALA A 260 13.33 -6.57 52.88
N ARG A 261 12.31 -7.16 52.22
CA ARG A 261 12.41 -8.52 51.66
C ARG A 261 11.64 -8.67 50.37
N HIS A 262 12.39 -9.13 49.36
CA HIS A 262 11.98 -9.81 48.14
C HIS A 262 10.74 -10.69 48.30
N ASN A 263 9.91 -10.74 47.25
CA ASN A 263 9.27 -12.00 46.89
C ASN A 263 9.54 -12.35 45.43
N THR A 264 9.85 -13.63 45.31
CA THR A 264 10.28 -14.43 44.18
C THR A 264 9.27 -14.49 43.05
N SER A 265 9.80 -14.48 41.83
CA SER A 265 9.15 -14.92 40.61
C SER A 265 8.63 -16.35 40.76
N LYS A 266 7.31 -16.52 40.62
CA LYS A 266 6.68 -17.81 40.32
C LYS A 266 5.96 -17.71 38.98
N SER A 267 6.26 -18.69 38.13
CA SER A 267 5.55 -19.11 36.95
C SER A 267 4.08 -19.35 37.26
N ASN A 268 3.18 -18.73 36.47
CA ASN A 268 1.76 -19.07 36.49
C ASN A 268 1.42 -19.89 35.25
N GLU A 269 1.30 -21.19 35.50
CA GLU A 269 0.45 -22.12 34.77
C GLU A 269 -1.00 -21.64 34.84
N ALA A 270 -1.68 -21.50 33.69
CA ALA A 270 -3.14 -21.61 33.59
C ALA A 270 -3.57 -21.60 32.12
N HIS A 271 -3.42 -22.72 31.39
CA HIS A 271 -4.29 -23.02 30.25
C HIS A 271 -4.35 -24.54 30.03
N THR A 272 -5.11 -25.22 30.88
CA THR A 272 -5.61 -26.57 30.58
C THR A 272 -7.05 -26.69 31.08
N ALA A 273 -8.02 -26.52 30.18
CA ALA A 273 -9.33 -27.18 30.22
C ALA A 273 -10.19 -26.67 29.06
N ARG A 274 -10.29 -27.47 27.99
CA ARG A 274 -11.51 -27.80 27.24
C ARG A 274 -11.15 -28.65 26.03
N GLN A 275 -10.80 -29.90 26.30
CA GLN A 275 -11.05 -31.01 25.39
C GLN A 275 -12.10 -31.89 26.06
N ALA A 276 -13.34 -31.77 25.62
CA ALA A 276 -14.37 -32.78 25.72
C ALA A 276 -15.48 -32.43 24.72
N GLU A 277 -16.05 -33.46 24.11
CA GLU A 277 -17.11 -33.43 23.10
C GLU A 277 -16.67 -33.24 21.63
N HIS A 278 -16.02 -34.26 21.09
CA HIS A 278 -16.65 -35.07 20.04
C HIS A 278 -15.85 -36.37 19.82
N GLN A 279 -16.26 -37.44 20.51
CA GLN A 279 -15.99 -38.82 20.07
C GLN A 279 -17.27 -39.37 19.45
N ALA A 280 -17.22 -39.68 18.15
CA ALA A 280 -17.93 -40.82 17.58
C ALA A 280 -17.33 -41.17 16.21
N ASN A 281 -16.82 -42.41 16.14
CA ASN A 281 -16.49 -43.21 14.97
C ASN A 281 -15.31 -42.75 14.08
N HIS A 282 -14.16 -43.38 14.28
CA HIS A 282 -13.60 -44.32 13.30
C HIS A 282 -12.57 -45.22 14.01
N GLN A 283 -12.84 -46.54 13.99
CA GLN A 283 -11.85 -47.58 14.28
C GLN A 283 -10.90 -47.64 13.09
N ASP A 284 -9.60 -47.48 13.34
CA ASP A 284 -8.55 -48.02 12.49
C ASP A 284 -7.41 -48.51 13.39
N GLU A 285 -6.87 -49.66 13.00
CA GLU A 285 -5.88 -50.48 13.70
C GLU A 285 -4.61 -49.72 14.05
N VAL A 286 -4.19 -49.83 15.31
CA VAL A 286 -2.86 -49.43 15.77
C VAL A 286 -1.95 -50.64 15.59
N ASP A 287 -1.20 -50.64 14.49
CA ASP A 287 0.03 -51.44 14.42
C ASP A 287 1.12 -50.69 15.23
N GLU A 288 1.41 -51.23 16.42
CA GLU A 288 2.60 -50.87 17.21
C GLU A 288 3.86 -51.21 16.42
N VAL A 289 4.45 -50.20 15.77
CA VAL A 289 5.85 -50.29 15.32
C VAL A 289 6.75 -50.03 16.53
N LYS A 290 7.39 -51.11 16.99
CA LYS A 290 8.38 -51.12 18.06
C LYS A 290 9.52 -50.13 17.80
N GLU A 291 9.83 -49.32 18.81
CA GLU A 291 11.05 -48.54 18.91
C GLU A 291 12.30 -49.43 18.78
N GLY A 292 13.18 -49.05 17.86
CA GLY A 292 14.51 -49.62 17.73
C GLY A 292 15.20 -49.16 16.48
N GLU A 293 15.69 -47.91 16.43
CA GLU A 293 16.71 -47.53 15.45
C GLU A 293 17.68 -46.48 16.00
N VAL A 294 18.95 -46.84 15.96
CA VAL A 294 20.10 -45.99 16.31
C VAL A 294 20.13 -44.85 15.29
N SER A 295 19.86 -43.62 15.74
CA SER A 295 19.72 -42.48 14.84
C SER A 295 21.07 -42.04 14.26
N ASN A 296 21.46 -42.57 13.09
CA ASN A 296 22.64 -42.18 12.32
C ASN A 296 22.43 -40.81 11.60
N TYR A 297 22.09 -39.75 12.33
CA TYR A 297 22.13 -38.37 11.80
C TYR A 297 23.24 -37.57 12.47
N THR A 298 23.81 -36.60 11.74
CA THR A 298 24.83 -35.72 12.30
C THR A 298 24.22 -34.37 12.67
N VAL A 299 24.57 -33.85 13.84
CA VAL A 299 24.26 -32.44 14.15
C VAL A 299 25.42 -31.58 13.71
N HIS A 300 25.15 -30.70 12.76
CA HIS A 300 26.13 -29.83 12.14
C HIS A 300 26.06 -28.42 12.75
N GLN A 301 27.02 -27.57 12.40
CA GLN A 301 27.11 -26.19 12.88
C GLN A 301 27.22 -25.19 11.73
N SER A 302 26.34 -24.21 11.71
CA SER A 302 26.37 -23.03 10.84
C SER A 302 26.86 -21.81 11.63
N LYS A 303 27.65 -20.95 10.98
CA LYS A 303 28.09 -19.68 11.58
C LYS A 303 26.94 -18.69 11.76
N GLU A 304 25.99 -18.68 10.83
CA GLU A 304 24.87 -17.73 10.78
C GLU A 304 23.63 -18.29 11.52
N PHE A 305 23.38 -19.60 11.39
CA PHE A 305 22.12 -20.23 11.82
C PHE A 305 22.26 -21.20 13.00
N GLY A 306 23.47 -21.38 13.54
CA GLY A 306 23.70 -22.27 14.67
C GLY A 306 23.63 -23.75 14.31
N ARG A 307 23.18 -24.59 15.25
CA ARG A 307 23.04 -26.04 15.06
C ARG A 307 22.05 -26.34 13.93
N TYR A 308 22.36 -27.31 13.07
CA TYR A 308 21.43 -27.76 12.04
C TYR A 308 21.45 -29.26 11.77
N ILE A 309 20.36 -29.76 11.19
CA ILE A 309 20.18 -31.11 10.68
C ILE A 309 20.07 -31.05 9.16
N ASP A 310 20.85 -31.85 8.45
CA ASP A 310 20.77 -31.97 6.99
C ASP A 310 19.66 -32.96 6.60
N VAL A 311 18.74 -32.55 5.72
CA VAL A 311 17.69 -33.45 5.19
C VAL A 311 18.25 -34.65 4.44
N ASN A 312 19.45 -34.53 3.87
CA ASN A 312 20.09 -35.59 3.10
C ASN A 312 20.54 -36.76 3.98
N ASP A 313 20.81 -36.52 5.27
CA ASP A 313 21.10 -37.57 6.27
C ASP A 313 19.91 -38.55 6.44
N PHE A 314 18.71 -38.12 6.05
CA PHE A 314 17.46 -38.88 6.13
C PHE A 314 17.01 -39.43 4.77
N GLY A 315 17.85 -39.33 3.72
CA GLY A 315 17.57 -39.86 2.40
C GLY A 315 16.64 -38.98 1.55
N ALA A 316 16.58 -37.67 1.80
CA ALA A 316 15.94 -36.73 0.87
C ALA A 316 16.62 -36.81 -0.51
N ASP A 317 15.85 -36.59 -1.59
CA ASP A 317 16.38 -36.61 -2.96
C ASP A 317 16.73 -35.18 -3.41
N PRO A 318 18.00 -34.76 -3.38
CA PRO A 318 18.43 -33.40 -3.77
C PRO A 318 18.36 -33.16 -5.29
N THR A 319 17.85 -34.12 -6.07
CA THR A 319 17.59 -33.95 -7.51
C THR A 319 16.14 -33.57 -7.82
N GLY A 320 15.23 -33.73 -6.85
CA GLY A 320 13.81 -33.42 -7.00
C GLY A 320 13.03 -34.41 -7.85
N LYS A 321 13.61 -35.58 -8.16
CA LYS A 321 12.96 -36.62 -8.98
C LYS A 321 12.04 -37.52 -8.16
N LYS A 322 12.28 -37.60 -6.86
CA LYS A 322 11.49 -38.35 -5.89
C LYS A 322 10.98 -37.43 -4.79
N ASP A 323 9.85 -37.82 -4.22
CA ASP A 323 9.27 -37.12 -3.09
C ASP A 323 10.20 -37.21 -1.86
N SER A 324 10.62 -36.05 -1.39
CA SER A 324 11.52 -35.89 -0.24
C SER A 324 10.77 -35.63 1.06
N LEU A 325 9.43 -35.52 1.02
CA LEU A 325 8.65 -35.08 2.18
C LEU A 325 8.81 -36.00 3.40
N ALA A 326 8.87 -37.32 3.21
CA ALA A 326 9.06 -38.26 4.31
C ALA A 326 10.41 -38.06 5.03
N ALA A 327 11.49 -37.91 4.26
CA ALA A 327 12.83 -37.62 4.79
C ALA A 327 12.88 -36.26 5.50
N ILE A 328 12.25 -35.23 4.91
CA ILE A 328 12.14 -33.90 5.52
C ILE A 328 11.39 -33.95 6.85
N LYS A 329 10.30 -34.72 6.95
CA LYS A 329 9.57 -34.92 8.22
C LYS A 329 10.43 -35.60 9.28
N ALA A 330 11.20 -36.63 8.91
CA ALA A 330 12.12 -37.29 9.82
C ALA A 330 13.24 -36.34 10.30
N ALA A 331 13.80 -35.55 9.38
CA ALA A 331 14.81 -34.54 9.69
C ALA A 331 14.25 -33.42 10.59
N LEU A 332 12.99 -33.00 10.40
CA LEU A 332 12.31 -32.05 11.30
C LEU A 332 12.13 -32.61 12.72
N THR A 333 11.83 -33.90 12.86
CA THR A 333 11.77 -34.56 14.17
C THR A 333 13.13 -34.53 14.87
N ALA A 334 14.21 -34.76 14.14
CA ALA A 334 15.57 -34.61 14.68
C ALA A 334 15.88 -33.15 15.04
N ALA A 335 15.55 -32.19 14.16
CA ALA A 335 15.77 -30.77 14.42
C ALA A 335 14.98 -30.28 15.64
N HIS A 336 13.77 -30.80 15.86
CA HIS A 336 12.97 -30.58 17.05
C HIS A 336 13.71 -31.01 18.33
N LYS A 337 14.19 -32.26 18.36
CA LYS A 337 14.94 -32.82 19.49
C LYS A 337 16.22 -32.03 19.78
N GLU A 338 16.91 -31.62 18.72
CA GLU A 338 18.23 -30.96 18.81
C GLU A 338 18.15 -29.44 18.95
N LYS A 339 16.92 -28.87 18.97
CA LYS A 339 16.65 -27.42 18.96
C LYS A 339 17.42 -26.69 17.84
N ALA A 340 17.43 -27.32 16.66
CA ALA A 340 18.28 -26.98 15.53
C ALA A 340 17.47 -26.45 14.34
N MET A 341 18.16 -25.86 13.38
CA MET A 341 17.62 -25.53 12.06
C MET A 341 17.59 -26.78 11.18
N LEU A 342 16.75 -26.76 10.14
CA LEU A 342 16.81 -27.72 9.04
C LEU A 342 17.64 -27.12 7.91
N PHE A 343 18.56 -27.89 7.34
CA PHE A 343 19.37 -27.50 6.19
C PHE A 343 19.00 -28.32 4.94
N MET A 344 18.98 -27.66 3.79
CA MET A 344 18.66 -28.26 2.49
C MET A 344 19.61 -27.74 1.40
N ASP A 345 20.30 -28.64 0.70
CA ASP A 345 21.22 -28.30 -0.39
C ASP A 345 20.91 -29.13 -1.64
N GLY A 346 20.14 -28.55 -2.57
CA GLY A 346 19.68 -29.23 -3.77
C GLY A 346 18.28 -28.80 -4.22
N THR A 347 17.74 -29.53 -5.19
CA THR A 347 16.35 -29.42 -5.61
C THR A 347 15.53 -30.53 -4.97
N TYR A 348 14.40 -30.20 -4.35
CA TYR A 348 13.57 -31.15 -3.63
C TYR A 348 12.12 -31.04 -4.11
N TYR A 349 11.53 -32.17 -4.46
CA TYR A 349 10.09 -32.27 -4.68
C TYR A 349 9.41 -32.69 -3.38
N ILE A 350 8.30 -32.02 -3.03
CA ILE A 350 7.42 -32.41 -1.94
C ILE A 350 6.00 -32.61 -2.49
N SER A 351 5.40 -33.77 -2.21
CA SER A 351 4.03 -34.08 -2.64
C SER A 351 2.95 -33.32 -1.85
N ASP A 352 3.32 -32.78 -0.69
CA ASP A 352 2.48 -32.02 0.23
C ASP A 352 3.36 -30.97 0.96
N GLN A 353 2.83 -30.35 2.02
CA GLN A 353 3.45 -29.25 2.76
C GLN A 353 4.55 -29.68 3.75
N ILE A 354 5.57 -28.83 3.89
CA ILE A 354 6.47 -28.85 5.05
C ILE A 354 5.83 -28.04 6.18
N VAL A 355 5.71 -28.61 7.38
CA VAL A 355 4.99 -27.97 8.51
C VAL A 355 5.89 -27.82 9.72
N ILE A 356 5.99 -26.60 10.23
CA ILE A 356 6.52 -26.28 11.56
C ILE A 356 5.34 -25.90 12.45
N ASN A 357 4.99 -26.75 13.40
CA ASN A 357 3.87 -26.59 14.32
C ASN A 357 4.24 -27.08 15.73
N GLY A 358 3.24 -27.27 16.60
CA GLY A 358 3.46 -27.74 17.98
C GLY A 358 4.23 -29.05 18.10
N ASN A 359 4.09 -29.97 17.13
CA ASN A 359 4.73 -31.29 17.15
C ASN A 359 6.25 -31.23 16.93
N ASN A 360 6.74 -30.14 16.33
CA ASN A 360 8.16 -29.93 16.07
C ASN A 360 8.61 -28.52 16.51
N SER A 361 7.99 -27.98 17.56
CA SER A 361 8.19 -26.63 18.10
C SER A 361 9.65 -26.28 18.43
N GLY A 362 10.46 -27.26 18.86
CA GLY A 362 11.91 -27.14 19.04
C GLY A 362 12.70 -26.77 17.78
N ALA A 363 12.22 -27.11 16.58
CA ALA A 363 12.89 -26.75 15.33
C ALA A 363 12.91 -25.23 15.16
N LYS A 364 14.07 -24.69 14.77
CA LYS A 364 14.28 -23.23 14.69
C LYS A 364 13.87 -22.63 13.35
N GLY A 365 13.69 -23.47 12.33
CA GLY A 365 13.42 -23.00 10.99
C GLY A 365 14.06 -23.87 9.91
N ILE A 366 14.12 -23.33 8.69
CA ILE A 366 14.69 -23.97 7.50
C ILE A 366 15.64 -22.98 6.84
N PHE A 367 16.82 -23.43 6.42
CA PHE A 367 17.66 -22.65 5.54
C PHE A 367 18.27 -23.49 4.43
N GLY A 368 18.58 -22.85 3.30
CA GLY A 368 19.28 -23.47 2.19
C GLY A 368 20.64 -22.82 1.90
N SER A 369 21.20 -23.20 0.74
CA SER A 369 22.45 -22.70 0.20
C SER A 369 22.33 -21.38 -0.57
N GLY A 370 21.11 -20.86 -0.73
CA GLY A 370 20.78 -19.61 -1.42
C GLY A 370 19.62 -19.75 -2.41
N MET A 371 19.00 -18.62 -2.78
CA MET A 371 18.02 -18.54 -3.86
C MET A 371 18.59 -19.15 -5.16
N GLY A 372 17.80 -19.99 -5.82
CA GLY A 372 18.15 -20.73 -7.03
C GLY A 372 19.08 -21.93 -6.82
N LYS A 373 19.75 -22.04 -5.66
CA LYS A 373 20.61 -23.18 -5.32
C LYS A 373 19.84 -24.25 -4.57
N THR A 374 19.12 -23.84 -3.53
CA THR A 374 18.15 -24.70 -2.84
C THR A 374 16.77 -24.40 -3.41
N LEU A 375 16.14 -25.38 -4.06
CA LEU A 375 14.82 -25.22 -4.66
C LEU A 375 13.86 -26.27 -4.12
N ILE A 376 12.74 -25.83 -3.55
CA ILE A 376 11.64 -26.69 -3.12
C ILE A 376 10.50 -26.52 -4.12
N THR A 377 10.14 -27.61 -4.80
CA THR A 377 8.99 -27.64 -5.72
C THR A 377 7.85 -28.43 -5.14
N PHE A 378 6.63 -27.97 -5.36
CA PHE A 378 5.40 -28.66 -4.96
C PHE A 378 4.30 -28.42 -5.99
N ASP A 379 3.31 -29.31 -6.04
CA ASP A 379 2.23 -29.28 -7.03
C ASP A 379 0.86 -29.68 -6.46
N LYS A 380 0.76 -29.83 -5.13
CA LYS A 380 -0.50 -30.13 -4.43
C LYS A 380 -1.59 -29.14 -4.84
N ALA A 381 -2.60 -29.65 -5.54
CA ALA A 381 -3.74 -28.86 -5.97
C ALA A 381 -4.59 -28.40 -4.77
N GLN A 382 -5.09 -27.17 -4.84
CA GLN A 382 -6.09 -26.70 -3.88
C GLN A 382 -7.44 -27.39 -4.06
N VAL A 383 -8.26 -27.37 -3.00
CA VAL A 383 -9.66 -27.76 -3.07
C VAL A 383 -10.57 -26.55 -2.95
N GLY A 384 -11.53 -26.45 -3.87
CA GLY A 384 -12.50 -25.37 -3.95
C GLY A 384 -11.88 -24.03 -4.40
N VAL A 385 -12.59 -22.95 -4.10
CA VAL A 385 -12.26 -21.57 -4.51
C VAL A 385 -12.20 -20.71 -3.26
N PHE A 386 -11.24 -19.80 -3.18
CA PHE A 386 -11.13 -18.85 -2.07
C PHE A 386 -12.28 -17.84 -2.10
N ASN A 387 -12.84 -17.48 -0.95
CA ASN A 387 -13.86 -16.44 -0.82
C ASN A 387 -13.29 -15.04 -0.53
N PRO A 388 -13.12 -14.17 -1.55
CA PRO A 388 -12.55 -12.83 -1.36
C PRO A 388 -13.50 -11.83 -0.69
N ASN A 389 -14.80 -12.14 -0.56
CA ASN A 389 -15.75 -11.20 0.04
C ASN A 389 -15.59 -11.14 1.56
N THR A 390 -15.23 -12.26 2.19
CA THR A 390 -15.04 -12.35 3.63
C THR A 390 -13.57 -12.43 4.04
N ASN A 391 -12.73 -13.04 3.18
CA ASN A 391 -11.36 -13.45 3.49
C ASN A 391 -11.29 -14.38 4.72
N HIS A 392 -12.27 -15.27 4.88
CA HIS A 392 -12.38 -16.16 6.06
C HIS A 392 -11.93 -17.60 5.82
N ASP A 393 -11.60 -17.98 4.58
CA ASP A 393 -11.22 -19.35 4.28
C ASP A 393 -9.89 -19.69 4.95
N ASP A 394 -9.85 -20.81 5.69
CA ASP A 394 -8.59 -21.40 6.15
C ASP A 394 -7.84 -22.00 4.95
N ILE A 395 -6.63 -21.49 4.73
CA ILE A 395 -5.76 -21.90 3.63
C ILE A 395 -4.50 -22.63 4.09
N ARG A 396 -4.38 -22.96 5.39
CA ARG A 396 -3.17 -23.59 5.94
C ARG A 396 -2.78 -24.89 5.23
N ALA A 397 -3.78 -25.64 4.76
CA ALA A 397 -3.58 -26.90 4.03
C ALA A 397 -2.96 -26.76 2.62
N PHE A 398 -2.78 -25.53 2.12
CA PHE A 398 -2.35 -25.23 0.75
C PHE A 398 -1.07 -24.38 0.70
N ALA A 399 -0.21 -24.49 1.71
CA ALA A 399 1.11 -23.87 1.69
C ALA A 399 2.19 -24.85 1.20
N GLY A 400 3.25 -24.36 0.55
CA GLY A 400 4.46 -25.15 0.34
C GLY A 400 5.22 -25.37 1.66
N ILE A 401 5.40 -24.29 2.43
CA ILE A 401 5.94 -24.29 3.79
C ILE A 401 4.95 -23.57 4.71
N LEU A 402 4.54 -24.22 5.80
CA LEU A 402 3.64 -23.69 6.81
C LEU A 402 4.37 -23.55 8.15
N VAL A 403 4.36 -22.35 8.72
CA VAL A 403 4.66 -22.09 10.14
C VAL A 403 3.33 -21.79 10.83
N ASP A 404 2.88 -22.67 11.72
CA ASP A 404 1.53 -22.63 12.32
C ASP A 404 1.59 -22.57 13.84
N GLY A 405 1.26 -21.42 14.42
CA GLY A 405 1.25 -21.22 15.86
C GLY A 405 2.64 -21.20 16.50
N GLN A 406 3.71 -21.02 15.72
CA GLN A 406 5.09 -21.15 16.21
C GLN A 406 5.91 -19.88 15.96
N SER A 407 6.19 -19.14 17.04
CA SER A 407 7.00 -17.92 17.00
C SER A 407 8.51 -18.21 16.92
N HIS A 408 9.29 -17.17 16.60
CA HIS A 408 10.76 -17.20 16.52
C HIS A 408 11.32 -18.22 15.51
N LYS A 409 10.68 -18.31 14.34
CA LYS A 409 11.14 -19.18 13.24
C LYS A 409 11.86 -18.38 12.16
N THR A 410 12.80 -19.03 11.49
CA THR A 410 13.51 -18.46 10.35
C THR A 410 13.35 -19.34 9.11
N ILE A 411 12.95 -18.77 7.97
CA ILE A 411 13.05 -19.44 6.67
C ILE A 411 13.97 -18.61 5.80
N ALA A 412 15.10 -19.18 5.38
CA ALA A 412 16.14 -18.40 4.71
C ALA A 412 16.86 -19.11 3.55
N ASN A 413 17.43 -18.31 2.66
CA ASN A 413 18.39 -18.77 1.64
C ASN A 413 17.87 -19.94 0.77
N LEU A 414 16.64 -19.87 0.28
CA LEU A 414 16.04 -20.94 -0.52
C LEU A 414 15.00 -20.40 -1.51
N SER A 415 14.64 -21.22 -2.49
CA SER A 415 13.55 -20.95 -3.43
C SER A 415 12.38 -21.91 -3.19
N VAL A 416 11.15 -21.41 -3.32
CA VAL A 416 9.91 -22.20 -3.29
C VAL A 416 9.14 -21.97 -4.58
N LYS A 417 8.78 -23.03 -5.29
CA LYS A 417 8.06 -22.94 -6.57
C LYS A 417 6.87 -23.89 -6.63
N TYR A 418 5.70 -23.32 -6.89
CA TYR A 418 4.52 -24.12 -7.21
C TYR A 418 4.50 -24.45 -8.71
N THR A 419 4.23 -25.71 -9.04
CA THR A 419 4.36 -26.23 -10.42
C THR A 419 3.07 -26.80 -11.01
N ASN A 420 1.98 -26.76 -10.25
CA ASN A 420 0.66 -27.13 -10.77
C ASN A 420 0.18 -26.11 -11.83
N PRO A 421 -0.49 -26.55 -12.91
CA PRO A 421 -0.93 -25.66 -13.99
C PRO A 421 -2.11 -24.72 -13.64
N ASP A 422 -2.64 -24.73 -12.41
CA ASP A 422 -3.79 -23.93 -11.97
C ASP A 422 -3.41 -22.52 -11.44
N PHE A 423 -2.57 -21.80 -12.19
CA PHE A 423 -2.11 -20.45 -11.83
C PHE A 423 -3.20 -19.38 -12.03
N TYR A 424 -3.96 -19.48 -13.13
CA TYR A 424 -4.92 -18.48 -13.56
C TYR A 424 -6.20 -19.12 -14.10
N ARG A 425 -7.34 -18.53 -13.74
CA ARG A 425 -8.68 -18.87 -14.25
C ARG A 425 -9.36 -17.59 -14.69
N LYS A 426 -9.87 -17.59 -15.94
CA LYS A 426 -10.53 -16.43 -16.54
C LYS A 426 -11.73 -15.97 -15.71
N GLY A 427 -11.83 -14.67 -15.45
CA GLY A 427 -12.93 -14.03 -14.72
C GLY A 427 -13.00 -14.37 -13.23
N LEU A 428 -11.98 -15.02 -12.67
CA LEU A 428 -11.91 -15.36 -11.24
C LEU A 428 -10.63 -14.78 -10.65
N SER A 429 -10.61 -13.50 -10.30
CA SER A 429 -9.38 -12.82 -9.87
C SER A 429 -8.74 -13.47 -8.63
N TYR A 430 -9.53 -13.79 -7.61
CA TYR A 430 -9.05 -14.24 -6.29
C TYR A 430 -9.33 -15.72 -5.98
N PHE A 431 -9.44 -16.60 -6.97
CA PHE A 431 -9.84 -17.99 -6.71
C PHE A 431 -8.82 -18.82 -5.91
N GLY A 432 -7.54 -18.45 -6.00
CA GLY A 432 -6.43 -19.25 -5.51
C GLY A 432 -6.35 -19.32 -4.00
N LYS A 433 -5.91 -20.45 -3.48
CA LYS A 433 -5.64 -20.73 -2.05
C LYS A 433 -4.19 -21.07 -1.78
N VAL A 434 -3.38 -21.32 -2.82
CA VAL A 434 -2.03 -21.85 -2.67
C VAL A 434 -1.03 -20.74 -2.43
N SER A 435 -0.35 -20.78 -1.29
CA SER A 435 0.75 -19.87 -0.94
C SER A 435 2.08 -20.61 -0.92
N GLY A 436 3.19 -19.92 -1.17
CA GLY A 436 4.51 -20.57 -1.14
C GLY A 436 4.96 -20.82 0.30
N ILE A 437 5.01 -19.74 1.08
CA ILE A 437 5.28 -19.76 2.51
C ILE A 437 4.12 -19.09 3.24
N LEU A 438 3.57 -19.76 4.25
CA LEU A 438 2.50 -19.25 5.09
C LEU A 438 2.93 -19.25 6.56
N VAL A 439 2.86 -18.09 7.19
CA VAL A 439 3.07 -17.88 8.62
C VAL A 439 1.73 -17.53 9.23
N ASN A 440 1.22 -18.42 10.08
CA ASN A 440 -0.08 -18.30 10.72
C ASN A 440 0.07 -18.25 12.25
N ASP A 441 -0.56 -17.27 12.90
CA ASP A 441 -0.63 -17.17 14.36
C ASP A 441 0.76 -17.25 15.04
N ALA A 442 1.74 -16.49 14.51
CA ALA A 442 3.13 -16.54 14.96
C ALA A 442 3.78 -15.15 14.98
N ASP A 443 4.74 -14.99 15.89
CA ASP A 443 5.50 -13.75 16.12
C ASP A 443 6.99 -13.93 15.83
N HIS A 444 7.71 -12.82 15.67
CA HIS A 444 9.16 -12.78 15.55
C HIS A 444 9.71 -13.75 14.49
N THR A 445 8.93 -13.99 13.44
CA THR A 445 9.30 -14.88 12.34
C THR A 445 10.00 -14.09 11.26
N LEU A 446 11.15 -14.61 10.83
CA LEU A 446 12.00 -14.01 9.80
C LEU A 446 11.93 -14.84 8.52
N ILE A 447 11.52 -14.20 7.43
CA ILE A 447 11.65 -14.71 6.07
C ILE A 447 12.75 -13.90 5.39
N SER A 448 13.87 -14.53 5.04
CA SER A 448 15.07 -13.80 4.60
C SER A 448 15.72 -14.41 3.37
N LYS A 449 15.99 -13.61 2.34
CA LYS A 449 16.70 -14.08 1.13
C LYS A 449 16.03 -15.32 0.52
N VAL A 450 14.71 -15.29 0.40
CA VAL A 450 13.94 -16.37 -0.25
C VAL A 450 13.45 -15.94 -1.62
N GLU A 451 13.34 -16.89 -2.55
CA GLU A 451 12.67 -16.68 -3.83
C GLU A 451 11.35 -17.47 -3.84
N VAL A 452 10.24 -16.84 -4.22
CA VAL A 452 8.95 -17.55 -4.30
C VAL A 452 8.19 -17.20 -5.57
N SER A 453 7.76 -18.23 -6.30
CA SER A 453 7.05 -18.05 -7.58
C SER A 453 6.01 -19.11 -7.91
N GLY A 454 5.11 -18.75 -8.83
CA GLY A 454 4.15 -19.64 -9.49
C GLY A 454 2.89 -19.93 -8.69
N VAL A 455 2.79 -19.48 -7.44
CA VAL A 455 1.65 -19.79 -6.57
C VAL A 455 0.41 -19.00 -6.98
N ASN A 456 -0.78 -19.56 -6.77
CA ASN A 456 -2.03 -18.91 -7.18
C ASN A 456 -2.67 -18.00 -6.10
N ARG A 457 -2.01 -17.84 -4.94
CA ARG A 457 -2.31 -16.84 -3.91
C ARG A 457 -1.12 -15.89 -3.73
N ALA A 458 -0.39 -15.98 -2.61
CA ALA A 458 0.73 -15.11 -2.29
C ALA A 458 2.03 -15.89 -2.18
N GLY A 459 3.14 -15.31 -2.66
CA GLY A 459 4.46 -15.92 -2.49
C GLY A 459 4.75 -16.19 -1.01
N VAL A 460 4.71 -15.12 -0.21
CA VAL A 460 4.77 -15.21 1.26
C VAL A 460 3.52 -14.59 1.87
N MET A 461 2.93 -15.27 2.85
CA MET A 461 1.74 -14.79 3.55
C MET A 461 1.92 -14.83 5.06
N PHE A 462 1.58 -13.73 5.73
CA PHE A 462 1.43 -13.65 7.19
C PHE A 462 -0.04 -13.43 7.53
N THR A 463 -0.59 -14.21 8.45
CA THR A 463 -2.02 -14.16 8.80
C THR A 463 -2.29 -14.67 10.22
N SER A 464 -3.55 -14.58 10.64
CA SER A 464 -4.07 -15.21 11.85
C SER A 464 -5.40 -15.89 11.54
N THR A 465 -5.50 -17.19 11.85
CA THR A 465 -6.79 -17.89 11.86
C THR A 465 -7.54 -17.63 13.17
N ASP A 466 -6.81 -17.38 14.26
CA ASP A 466 -7.40 -17.07 15.56
C ASP A 466 -8.20 -15.77 15.57
N ALA A 467 -7.85 -14.79 14.72
CA ALA A 467 -8.63 -13.57 14.51
C ALA A 467 -10.09 -13.85 14.07
N LEU A 468 -10.35 -15.03 13.49
CA LEU A 468 -11.67 -15.47 13.02
C LEU A 468 -12.40 -16.36 14.03
N VAL A 469 -11.80 -16.62 15.19
CA VAL A 469 -12.40 -17.43 16.26
C VAL A 469 -13.11 -16.53 17.26
N ARG A 470 -14.05 -17.12 18.03
CA ARG A 470 -14.75 -16.45 19.14
C ARG A 470 -14.02 -16.73 20.45
N GLU A 471 -13.79 -15.68 21.22
CA GLU A 471 -13.39 -15.82 22.61
C GLU A 471 -14.49 -16.54 23.43
N ALA A 472 -14.09 -17.33 24.43
CA ALA A 472 -15.03 -18.00 25.32
C ALA A 472 -16.01 -17.01 25.98
N GLY A 473 -17.31 -17.28 25.86
CA GLY A 473 -18.36 -16.41 26.40
C GLY A 473 -18.72 -15.22 25.50
N LYS A 474 -18.08 -15.05 24.34
CA LYS A 474 -18.41 -14.01 23.36
C LYS A 474 -19.19 -14.57 22.17
N SER A 475 -20.11 -13.76 21.64
CA SER A 475 -20.96 -14.13 20.50
C SER A 475 -20.31 -13.84 19.14
N GLN A 476 -19.34 -12.94 19.10
CA GLN A 476 -18.65 -12.46 17.91
C GLN A 476 -17.18 -12.91 17.88
N THR A 477 -16.61 -12.96 16.68
CA THR A 477 -15.17 -13.25 16.49
C THR A 477 -14.32 -12.05 16.88
N TYR A 478 -13.02 -12.23 17.13
CA TYR A 478 -12.12 -11.10 17.40
C TYR A 478 -12.19 -10.02 16.31
N LYS A 479 -12.10 -10.42 15.02
CA LYS A 479 -12.28 -9.52 13.87
C LYS A 479 -13.58 -8.70 13.97
N ALA A 480 -14.71 -9.34 14.26
CA ALA A 480 -15.99 -8.65 14.30
C ALA A 480 -16.09 -7.68 15.49
N ARG A 481 -15.48 -8.03 16.63
CA ARG A 481 -15.44 -7.20 17.84
C ARG A 481 -14.55 -5.97 17.67
N VAL A 482 -13.42 -6.09 16.97
CA VAL A 482 -12.60 -4.93 16.57
C VAL A 482 -13.39 -4.06 15.60
N GLN A 483 -14.04 -4.68 14.59
CA GLN A 483 -14.81 -3.97 13.57
C GLN A 483 -15.98 -3.16 14.17
N SER A 484 -16.56 -3.63 15.28
CA SER A 484 -17.65 -2.93 15.99
C SER A 484 -17.17 -1.98 17.10
N GLY A 485 -15.86 -1.86 17.31
CA GLY A 485 -15.29 -1.06 18.40
C GLY A 485 -15.51 -1.63 19.81
N GLU A 486 -15.87 -2.91 19.97
CA GLU A 486 -15.96 -3.54 21.30
C GLU A 486 -14.56 -3.69 21.92
N ILE A 487 -13.56 -3.98 21.09
CA ILE A 487 -12.15 -4.10 21.46
C ILE A 487 -11.28 -3.35 20.45
N ASN A 488 -10.03 -3.09 20.81
CA ASN A 488 -9.06 -2.36 20.00
C ASN A 488 -7.65 -2.96 20.16
N GLU A 489 -6.63 -2.31 19.61
CA GLU A 489 -5.24 -2.79 19.64
C GLU A 489 -4.64 -2.92 21.06
N GLN A 490 -5.25 -2.29 22.07
CA GLN A 490 -4.82 -2.37 23.47
C GLN A 490 -5.41 -3.59 24.20
N TYR A 491 -6.24 -4.39 23.52
CA TYR A 491 -6.81 -5.59 24.12
C TYR A 491 -5.75 -6.69 24.22
N ASP A 492 -5.38 -7.06 25.45
CA ASP A 492 -4.24 -7.94 25.78
C ASP A 492 -4.22 -9.30 25.05
N HIS A 493 -5.37 -9.81 24.64
CA HIS A 493 -5.51 -11.12 24.00
C HIS A 493 -5.95 -11.02 22.53
N LEU A 494 -5.74 -9.87 21.88
CA LEU A 494 -6.08 -9.70 20.48
C LEU A 494 -5.16 -10.58 19.60
N PRO A 495 -5.69 -11.49 18.78
CA PRO A 495 -4.85 -12.31 17.90
C PRO A 495 -4.13 -11.45 16.86
N LEU A 496 -2.81 -11.43 16.93
CA LEU A 496 -1.91 -10.67 16.08
C LEU A 496 -0.64 -11.50 15.84
N GLY A 497 -0.01 -11.33 14.67
CA GLY A 497 1.40 -11.65 14.50
C GLY A 497 2.24 -10.40 14.77
N GLU A 498 3.15 -10.47 15.74
CA GLU A 498 3.97 -9.34 16.15
C GLU A 498 5.43 -9.45 15.65
N ASN A 499 6.00 -8.32 15.22
CA ASN A 499 7.42 -8.18 14.90
C ASN A 499 7.92 -9.17 13.83
N ASN A 500 7.04 -9.59 12.93
CA ASN A 500 7.37 -10.43 11.79
C ASN A 500 8.06 -9.64 10.68
N ARG A 501 8.96 -10.30 9.95
CA ARG A 501 9.80 -9.65 8.93
C ARG A 501 9.89 -10.46 7.65
N ILE A 502 9.89 -9.76 6.52
CA ILE A 502 10.35 -10.28 5.23
C ILE A 502 11.44 -9.38 4.65
N VAL A 503 12.63 -9.95 4.47
CA VAL A 503 13.83 -9.19 4.09
C VAL A 503 14.56 -9.79 2.89
N ASP A 504 15.10 -8.92 2.04
CA ASP A 504 16.01 -9.25 0.93
C ASP A 504 15.51 -10.40 0.02
N SER A 505 14.19 -10.54 -0.12
CA SER A 505 13.56 -11.66 -0.81
C SER A 505 13.08 -11.30 -2.21
N TYR A 506 12.95 -12.30 -3.07
CA TYR A 506 12.54 -12.16 -4.46
C TYR A 506 11.19 -12.85 -4.72
N LEU A 507 10.11 -12.08 -4.82
CA LEU A 507 8.74 -12.60 -4.83
C LEU A 507 8.04 -12.22 -6.14
N HIS A 508 7.93 -13.18 -7.05
CA HIS A 508 7.57 -12.86 -8.43
C HIS A 508 6.66 -13.89 -9.08
N HIS A 509 5.89 -13.44 -10.08
CA HIS A 509 4.99 -14.32 -10.85
C HIS A 509 4.06 -15.14 -9.95
N ASN A 510 3.59 -14.51 -8.86
CA ASN A 510 2.55 -15.05 -8.00
C ASN A 510 1.22 -14.39 -8.36
N ARG A 511 0.14 -15.13 -8.26
CA ARG A 511 -1.15 -14.67 -8.79
C ARG A 511 -1.70 -13.49 -8.02
N VAL A 512 -1.86 -13.55 -6.70
CA VAL A 512 -2.47 -12.45 -5.94
C VAL A 512 -1.43 -11.42 -5.58
N ALA A 513 -0.34 -11.81 -4.91
CA ALA A 513 0.69 -10.90 -4.44
C ALA A 513 2.07 -11.57 -4.34
N GLY A 514 3.15 -10.79 -4.40
CA GLY A 514 4.46 -11.24 -3.97
C GLY A 514 4.46 -11.57 -2.47
N ALA A 515 4.07 -10.58 -1.65
CA ALA A 515 3.82 -10.76 -0.22
C ALA A 515 2.44 -10.22 0.20
N MET A 516 1.77 -10.93 1.10
CA MET A 516 0.48 -10.53 1.68
C MET A 516 0.51 -10.65 3.19
N VAL A 517 0.15 -9.60 3.92
CA VAL A 517 0.19 -9.57 5.40
C VAL A 517 -1.18 -9.23 5.96
N GLY A 518 -1.61 -9.87 7.04
CA GLY A 518 -2.84 -9.51 7.73
C GLY A 518 -2.79 -9.87 9.20
N TYR A 519 -3.52 -9.12 10.02
CA TYR A 519 -3.54 -9.30 11.47
C TYR A 519 -2.13 -9.14 12.06
N GLN A 520 -1.39 -8.12 11.61
CA GLN A 520 -0.01 -7.92 12.03
C GLN A 520 0.18 -6.66 12.86
N LYS A 521 1.17 -6.71 13.75
CA LYS A 521 1.68 -5.56 14.50
C LYS A 521 3.19 -5.43 14.34
N ASN A 522 3.66 -4.22 14.05
CA ASN A 522 5.08 -3.91 13.82
C ASN A 522 5.74 -4.78 12.72
N PHE A 523 5.00 -5.08 11.65
CA PHE A 523 5.53 -5.85 10.52
C PHE A 523 6.51 -5.02 9.70
N VAL A 524 7.60 -5.65 9.24
CA VAL A 524 8.58 -5.02 8.34
C VAL A 524 8.79 -5.81 7.06
N GLY A 525 8.51 -5.18 5.92
CA GLY A 525 8.95 -5.63 4.60
C GLY A 525 10.08 -4.76 4.07
N GLU A 526 11.30 -5.30 4.01
CA GLU A 526 12.51 -4.53 3.69
C GLU A 526 13.39 -5.16 2.60
N GLY A 527 13.91 -4.35 1.67
CA GLY A 527 14.93 -4.82 0.72
C GLY A 527 14.43 -5.83 -0.33
N ASN A 528 13.12 -6.05 -0.44
CA ASN A 528 12.57 -7.08 -1.30
C ASN A 528 12.43 -6.63 -2.75
N ARG A 529 12.50 -7.58 -3.68
CA ARG A 529 12.21 -7.41 -5.10
C ARG A 529 10.88 -8.11 -5.44
N LEU A 530 9.88 -7.35 -5.89
CA LEU A 530 8.52 -7.88 -6.10
C LEU A 530 8.01 -7.53 -7.50
N GLU A 531 7.88 -8.53 -8.37
CA GLU A 531 7.70 -8.26 -9.80
C GLU A 531 6.81 -9.25 -10.53
N TRP A 532 6.09 -8.73 -11.52
CA TRP A 532 5.20 -9.51 -12.40
C TRP A 532 4.15 -10.35 -11.65
N ASN A 533 3.76 -9.93 -10.44
CA ASN A 533 2.67 -10.57 -9.71
C ASN A 533 1.33 -10.17 -10.33
N GLY A 534 0.40 -11.12 -10.42
CA GLY A 534 -0.88 -10.98 -11.15
C GLY A 534 -0.88 -11.67 -12.51
N HIS A 535 -1.79 -11.23 -13.38
CA HIS A 535 -1.90 -11.75 -14.73
C HIS A 535 -2.20 -10.62 -15.72
N GLU A 536 -1.68 -10.72 -16.94
CA GLU A 536 -1.82 -9.65 -17.94
C GLU A 536 -3.28 -9.34 -18.30
N ALA A 537 -4.14 -10.36 -18.31
CA ALA A 537 -5.55 -10.26 -18.67
C ALA A 537 -6.50 -9.89 -17.52
N ASP A 538 -6.01 -9.84 -16.28
CA ASP A 538 -6.82 -9.54 -15.08
C ASP A 538 -6.13 -8.47 -14.23
N GLY A 539 -6.76 -7.31 -14.10
CA GLY A 539 -6.30 -6.21 -13.24
C GLY A 539 -6.86 -6.26 -11.82
N GLY A 540 -7.66 -7.28 -11.51
CA GLY A 540 -8.22 -7.53 -10.19
C GLY A 540 -7.22 -8.03 -9.15
N THR A 541 -6.03 -8.49 -9.51
CA THR A 541 -4.95 -8.80 -8.54
C THR A 541 -3.58 -8.43 -9.12
N GLY A 542 -2.52 -8.66 -8.35
CA GLY A 542 -1.16 -8.44 -8.79
C GLY A 542 -0.52 -7.32 -7.97
N TYR A 543 -0.31 -7.63 -6.70
CA TYR A 543 0.36 -6.72 -5.78
C TYR A 543 1.83 -7.10 -5.67
N GLY A 544 2.73 -6.12 -5.59
CA GLY A 544 4.08 -6.38 -5.10
C GLY A 544 3.99 -6.87 -3.66
N MET A 545 3.70 -5.96 -2.73
CA MET A 545 3.43 -6.26 -1.32
C MET A 545 2.12 -5.62 -0.88
N THR A 546 1.30 -6.35 -0.13
CA THR A 546 0.00 -5.84 0.35
C THR A 546 -0.32 -6.22 1.79
N ALA A 547 -0.88 -5.30 2.58
CA ALA A 547 -1.67 -5.66 3.76
C ALA A 547 -3.09 -6.05 3.32
N MET A 548 -3.63 -7.17 3.80
CA MET A 548 -4.87 -7.81 3.33
C MET A 548 -6.11 -7.02 3.75
N ALA A 549 -7.02 -6.79 2.81
CA ALA A 549 -8.31 -6.16 3.07
C ALA A 549 -9.14 -6.96 4.09
N GLY A 550 -9.76 -6.27 5.02
CA GLY A 550 -10.55 -6.88 6.09
C GLY A 550 -9.72 -7.60 7.15
N SER A 551 -8.46 -7.20 7.32
CA SER A 551 -7.64 -7.54 8.49
C SER A 551 -7.28 -6.25 9.23
N TYR A 552 -7.22 -6.29 10.57
CA TYR A 552 -6.73 -5.15 11.35
C TYR A 552 -5.20 -5.19 11.41
N ASN A 553 -4.53 -4.05 11.21
CA ASN A 553 -3.07 -3.97 11.17
C ASN A 553 -2.56 -2.72 11.90
N TYR A 554 -1.42 -2.85 12.57
CA TYR A 554 -0.85 -1.78 13.40
C TYR A 554 0.65 -1.67 13.15
N GLY A 555 1.13 -0.56 12.61
CA GLY A 555 2.57 -0.37 12.39
C GLY A 555 3.15 -1.20 11.26
N ILE A 556 2.55 -1.13 10.07
CA ILE A 556 3.08 -1.76 8.87
C ILE A 556 4.16 -0.87 8.25
N THR A 557 5.37 -1.41 8.11
CA THR A 557 6.48 -0.71 7.44
C THR A 557 6.93 -1.42 6.16
N PHE A 558 6.90 -0.71 5.03
CA PHE A 558 7.52 -1.12 3.77
C PHE A 558 8.66 -0.18 3.41
N ARG A 559 9.90 -0.66 3.43
CA ARG A 559 11.07 0.18 3.15
C ARG A 559 12.08 -0.46 2.21
N ASN A 560 12.81 0.35 1.44
CA ASN A 560 13.93 -0.13 0.61
C ASN A 560 13.54 -1.24 -0.39
N ASN A 561 12.26 -1.39 -0.74
CA ASN A 561 11.79 -2.42 -1.67
C ASN A 561 11.86 -1.92 -3.13
N THR A 562 11.94 -2.86 -4.06
CA THR A 562 11.80 -2.60 -5.50
C THR A 562 10.61 -3.35 -6.09
N THR A 563 9.76 -2.66 -6.85
CA THR A 563 8.70 -3.29 -7.64
C THR A 563 8.94 -3.13 -9.14
N ASP A 564 8.51 -4.13 -9.91
CA ASP A 564 8.58 -4.12 -11.38
C ASP A 564 7.32 -4.76 -12.00
N HIS A 565 6.51 -3.94 -12.66
CA HIS A 565 5.36 -4.33 -13.48
C HIS A 565 4.37 -5.30 -12.79
N ASN A 566 4.00 -5.03 -11.53
CA ASN A 566 2.90 -5.79 -10.93
C ASN A 566 1.58 -5.37 -11.58
N TYR A 567 0.76 -6.37 -11.90
CA TYR A 567 -0.43 -6.22 -12.74
C TYR A 567 -1.59 -5.46 -12.07
N ARG A 568 -1.43 -5.00 -10.82
CA ARG A 568 -2.38 -4.11 -10.14
C ARG A 568 -1.69 -2.97 -9.40
N LYS A 569 -0.91 -3.24 -8.36
CA LYS A 569 -0.25 -2.19 -7.54
C LYS A 569 1.14 -2.61 -7.10
N GLY A 570 2.03 -1.65 -6.89
CA GLY A 570 3.34 -1.89 -6.30
C GLY A 570 3.23 -2.24 -4.82
N LEU A 571 2.95 -1.22 -4.01
CA LEU A 571 2.79 -1.35 -2.55
C LEU A 571 1.38 -0.92 -2.13
N ASP A 572 0.73 -1.74 -1.32
CA ASP A 572 -0.66 -1.52 -0.89
C ASP A 572 -0.81 -1.79 0.61
N VAL A 573 -1.44 -0.91 1.36
CA VAL A 573 -1.80 -1.19 2.75
C VAL A 573 -3.29 -1.01 2.90
N HIS A 574 -3.99 -2.13 3.09
CA HIS A 574 -5.39 -2.13 3.51
C HIS A 574 -5.48 -2.10 5.04
N ASP A 575 -6.42 -1.30 5.54
CA ASP A 575 -6.97 -1.43 6.90
C ASP A 575 -5.90 -1.48 8.02
N GLY A 576 -5.31 -0.33 8.33
CA GLY A 576 -4.40 -0.22 9.46
C GLY A 576 -3.92 1.20 9.73
N THR A 577 -3.34 1.42 10.90
CA THR A 577 -2.74 2.70 11.32
C THR A 577 -1.24 2.54 11.63
N GLY A 578 -0.53 3.66 11.71
CA GLY A 578 0.93 3.70 11.90
C GLY A 578 1.69 3.23 10.67
N ILE A 579 1.19 3.54 9.48
CA ILE A 579 1.75 3.04 8.22
C ILE A 579 3.00 3.84 7.84
N VAL A 580 4.08 3.15 7.47
CA VAL A 580 5.31 3.76 6.94
C VAL A 580 5.70 3.12 5.62
N ILE A 581 5.80 3.92 4.55
CA ILE A 581 6.26 3.48 3.24
C ILE A 581 7.39 4.41 2.78
N GLU A 582 8.64 3.95 2.84
CA GLU A 582 9.78 4.84 2.58
C GLU A 582 10.94 4.25 1.80
N ASN A 583 11.65 5.08 1.05
CA ASN A 583 12.88 4.70 0.32
C ASN A 583 12.68 3.55 -0.69
N ASN A 584 11.47 3.37 -1.23
CA ASN A 584 11.19 2.31 -2.21
C ASN A 584 11.39 2.80 -3.65
N VAL A 585 11.63 1.87 -4.58
CA VAL A 585 11.72 2.13 -6.03
C VAL A 585 10.65 1.32 -6.76
N LEU A 586 9.65 1.98 -7.33
CA LEU A 586 8.49 1.34 -7.93
C LEU A 586 8.43 1.62 -9.43
N ASN A 587 8.51 0.57 -10.25
CA ASN A 587 8.61 0.71 -11.70
C ASN A 587 7.45 0.00 -12.41
N GLY A 588 6.65 0.76 -13.16
CA GLY A 588 5.72 0.20 -14.14
C GLY A 588 4.47 -0.48 -13.56
N ASP A 589 4.21 -0.41 -12.26
CA ASP A 589 2.98 -0.99 -11.68
C ASP A 589 1.71 -0.39 -12.31
N ARG A 590 0.69 -1.23 -12.54
CA ARG A 590 -0.40 -0.90 -13.47
C ARG A 590 -1.31 0.26 -13.05
N LEU A 591 -1.82 0.23 -11.80
CA LEU A 591 -2.81 1.19 -11.29
C LEU A 591 -2.22 2.20 -10.30
N TYR A 592 -1.45 1.71 -9.34
CA TYR A 592 -0.85 2.57 -8.32
C TYR A 592 0.57 2.15 -8.06
N GLY A 593 1.46 3.13 -7.92
CA GLY A 593 2.73 2.88 -7.26
C GLY A 593 2.47 2.50 -5.82
N ILE A 594 1.94 3.44 -5.05
CA ILE A 594 1.62 3.27 -3.62
C ILE A 594 0.14 3.55 -3.38
N ALA A 595 -0.51 2.69 -2.60
CA ALA A 595 -1.85 2.94 -2.07
C ALA A 595 -1.93 2.61 -0.57
N ALA A 596 -2.48 3.52 0.23
CA ALA A 596 -2.83 3.29 1.62
C ALA A 596 -4.31 3.64 1.81
N TYR A 597 -5.14 2.67 2.20
CA TYR A 597 -6.56 2.94 2.41
C TYR A 597 -7.23 1.96 3.36
N ASN A 598 -8.34 2.39 3.96
CA ASN A 598 -9.13 1.56 4.86
C ASN A 598 -10.62 1.48 4.47
N ARG A 599 -11.26 0.42 4.96
CA ARG A 599 -12.65 0.05 4.66
C ARG A 599 -13.37 -0.64 5.81
N GLN A 600 -12.66 -1.34 6.69
CA GLN A 600 -13.24 -2.08 7.81
C GLN A 600 -12.65 -1.68 9.16
N PHE A 601 -11.41 -1.19 9.17
CA PHE A 601 -10.69 -0.82 10.39
C PHE A 601 -10.13 0.61 10.27
N SER A 602 -9.73 1.22 11.37
CA SER A 602 -9.25 2.60 11.38
C SER A 602 -7.93 2.80 10.60
N MET A 603 -7.73 4.02 10.12
CA MET A 603 -6.46 4.52 9.57
C MET A 603 -6.38 6.01 9.85
N ASP A 604 -5.52 6.40 10.78
CA ASP A 604 -5.34 7.79 11.22
C ASP A 604 -3.89 8.27 11.10
N ASN A 605 -2.94 7.39 10.77
CA ASN A 605 -1.52 7.75 10.76
C ASN A 605 -0.79 7.08 9.59
N VAL A 606 -0.34 7.88 8.61
CA VAL A 606 0.33 7.39 7.40
C VAL A 606 1.51 8.29 7.01
N LYS A 607 2.68 7.69 6.81
CA LYS A 607 3.90 8.34 6.30
C LYS A 607 4.37 7.68 5.00
N ILE A 608 4.47 8.46 3.93
CA ILE A 608 4.97 8.03 2.62
C ILE A 608 6.13 8.94 2.22
N LYS A 609 7.37 8.45 2.31
CA LYS A 609 8.55 9.30 2.25
C LYS A 609 9.67 8.80 1.32
N ASP A 610 10.30 9.71 0.58
CA ASP A 610 11.54 9.44 -0.18
C ASP A 610 11.43 8.26 -1.18
N ASN A 611 10.24 7.99 -1.72
CA ASN A 611 10.05 6.93 -2.72
C ASN A 611 10.27 7.45 -4.14
N VAL A 612 10.72 6.57 -5.04
CA VAL A 612 10.82 6.84 -6.48
C VAL A 612 9.78 5.98 -7.20
N ILE A 613 8.79 6.61 -7.83
CA ILE A 613 7.68 5.95 -8.51
C ILE A 613 7.74 6.32 -10.00
N THR A 614 7.81 5.32 -10.87
CA THR A 614 7.87 5.51 -12.32
C THR A 614 6.69 4.81 -12.97
N GLN A 615 5.83 5.58 -13.62
CA GLN A 615 4.76 5.02 -14.43
C GLN A 615 5.35 4.44 -15.74
N ASP A 616 4.90 3.25 -16.16
CA ASP A 616 4.98 2.84 -17.57
C ASP A 616 3.64 3.18 -18.25
N PRO A 617 3.58 4.15 -19.18
CA PRO A 617 2.38 4.52 -19.92
C PRO A 617 1.75 3.36 -20.72
N ASN A 618 2.55 2.37 -21.12
CA ASN A 618 2.12 1.25 -21.96
C ASN A 618 1.60 0.06 -21.15
N PHE A 619 1.93 -0.01 -19.86
CA PHE A 619 1.48 -1.08 -18.99
C PHE A 619 0.08 -0.79 -18.42
N ARG A 620 -0.93 -0.91 -19.29
CA ARG A 620 -2.34 -0.58 -18.99
C ARG A 620 -3.26 -1.72 -19.43
N LEU A 621 -4.37 -1.89 -18.72
CA LEU A 621 -5.41 -2.84 -19.09
C LEU A 621 -6.70 -2.10 -19.43
N TYR A 622 -6.96 -1.95 -20.73
CA TYR A 622 -8.18 -1.30 -21.20
C TYR A 622 -9.41 -2.07 -20.74
N MET A 623 -9.49 -3.37 -21.09
CA MET A 623 -10.63 -4.22 -20.80
C MET A 623 -10.14 -5.43 -20.02
N ASP A 624 -10.72 -5.62 -18.85
CA ASP A 624 -10.52 -6.79 -18.02
C ASP A 624 -11.23 -8.03 -18.59
N ASP A 625 -10.77 -9.22 -18.21
CA ASP A 625 -11.41 -10.48 -18.58
C ASP A 625 -12.70 -10.76 -17.79
N ASP A 626 -12.89 -10.11 -16.61
CA ASP A 626 -14.19 -9.91 -15.96
C ASP A 626 -14.92 -8.74 -16.63
N LEU A 627 -15.85 -9.07 -17.54
CA LEU A 627 -16.50 -8.11 -18.44
C LEU A 627 -17.01 -6.86 -17.70
N GLY A 628 -16.62 -5.69 -18.20
CA GLY A 628 -17.11 -4.38 -17.72
C GLY A 628 -16.19 -3.66 -16.75
N ARG A 629 -15.06 -4.27 -16.35
CA ARG A 629 -14.02 -3.59 -15.56
C ARG A 629 -12.91 -3.04 -16.42
N TYR A 630 -12.32 -1.94 -15.94
CA TYR A 630 -11.28 -1.18 -16.61
C TYR A 630 -10.14 -0.93 -15.61
N TYR A 631 -8.90 -1.26 -16.00
CA TYR A 631 -7.72 -1.13 -15.16
C TYR A 631 -6.61 -0.35 -15.88
N HIS A 632 -6.98 0.85 -16.33
CA HIS A 632 -6.12 1.76 -17.09
C HIS A 632 -5.96 3.14 -16.44
N MET A 633 -6.58 3.35 -15.28
CA MET A 633 -6.35 4.52 -14.43
C MET A 633 -4.98 4.45 -13.76
N TYR A 634 -4.45 5.60 -13.31
CA TYR A 634 -3.18 5.62 -12.57
C TYR A 634 -3.11 6.71 -11.50
N SER A 635 -2.59 6.38 -10.32
CA SER A 635 -2.09 7.39 -9.37
C SER A 635 -0.67 7.00 -8.93
N GLY A 636 0.24 7.97 -8.84
CA GLY A 636 1.56 7.71 -8.26
C GLY A 636 1.44 7.26 -6.80
N ILE A 637 0.77 8.09 -6.00
CA ILE A 637 0.45 7.84 -4.60
C ILE A 637 -1.04 8.06 -4.37
N GLN A 638 -1.70 7.12 -3.69
CA GLN A 638 -3.06 7.27 -3.18
C GLN A 638 -3.09 7.06 -1.66
N VAL A 639 -3.74 7.99 -0.96
CA VAL A 639 -4.17 7.82 0.44
C VAL A 639 -5.67 8.06 0.49
N GLN A 640 -6.45 7.07 0.94
CA GLN A 640 -7.90 7.19 1.02
C GLN A 640 -8.45 6.63 2.32
N THR A 641 -9.05 7.49 3.13
CA THR A 641 -9.69 7.03 4.38
C THR A 641 -11.10 6.53 4.10
N ASN A 642 -11.57 5.57 4.90
CA ASN A 642 -12.96 5.15 5.06
C ASN A 642 -13.78 5.00 3.76
N THR A 643 -13.33 4.11 2.88
CA THR A 643 -14.00 3.83 1.59
C THR A 643 -15.43 3.27 1.72
N GLN A 644 -15.91 3.00 2.94
CA GLN A 644 -17.28 2.53 3.22
C GLN A 644 -18.20 3.64 3.77
N LEU A 645 -17.67 4.84 4.04
CA LEU A 645 -18.42 6.01 4.51
C LEU A 645 -19.32 5.71 5.73
N ARG A 646 -18.73 5.09 6.75
CA ARG A 646 -19.39 4.72 8.02
C ARG A 646 -18.42 4.86 9.18
N ASP A 647 -18.89 4.95 10.42
CA ASP A 647 -17.97 4.99 11.57
C ASP A 647 -17.06 3.73 11.62
N LEU A 648 -15.75 3.94 11.52
CA LEU A 648 -14.71 2.90 11.63
C LEU A 648 -13.98 2.96 12.98
N HIS A 649 -14.46 3.81 13.91
CA HIS A 649 -13.84 4.04 15.21
C HIS A 649 -12.40 4.57 15.11
N THR A 650 -12.14 5.35 14.05
CA THR A 650 -10.87 6.05 13.82
C THR A 650 -10.66 7.14 14.86
N ALA A 651 -9.41 7.43 15.20
CA ALA A 651 -9.07 8.47 16.17
C ALA A 651 -9.62 9.85 15.75
N ASP A 652 -9.89 10.71 16.73
CA ASP A 652 -10.38 12.08 16.51
C ASP A 652 -9.40 12.94 15.69
N LYS A 653 -8.10 12.59 15.72
CA LYS A 653 -7.04 13.26 14.97
C LYS A 653 -6.38 12.30 13.99
N GLY A 654 -6.12 12.79 12.78
CA GLY A 654 -5.35 12.08 11.76
C GLY A 654 -4.09 12.84 11.34
N TYR A 655 -3.00 12.13 11.04
CA TYR A 655 -1.71 12.68 10.63
C TYR A 655 -1.19 11.97 9.39
N TYR A 656 -1.01 12.74 8.32
CA TYR A 656 -0.64 12.23 7.00
C TYR A 656 0.57 13.01 6.47
N ASP A 657 1.69 12.32 6.23
CA ASP A 657 2.89 12.89 5.60
C ASP A 657 3.17 12.22 4.26
N ILE A 658 3.24 13.02 3.19
CA ILE A 658 3.65 12.59 1.86
C ILE A 658 4.81 13.49 1.45
N SER A 659 6.05 13.06 1.72
CA SER A 659 7.22 13.93 1.62
C SER A 659 8.39 13.37 0.82
N GLY A 660 9.14 14.22 0.10
CA GLY A 660 10.39 13.82 -0.57
C GLY A 660 10.25 12.84 -1.74
N ASN A 661 9.02 12.51 -2.17
CA ASN A 661 8.81 11.48 -3.19
C ASN A 661 9.08 12.02 -4.60
N THR A 662 9.56 11.16 -5.50
CA THR A 662 9.74 11.47 -6.92
C THR A 662 8.83 10.60 -7.77
N ILE A 663 7.87 11.22 -8.47
CA ILE A 663 6.93 10.57 -9.39
C ILE A 663 7.32 10.94 -10.82
N LYS A 664 7.50 9.95 -11.69
CA LYS A 664 8.03 10.11 -13.05
C LYS A 664 7.12 9.52 -14.11
N ASN A 665 7.27 10.04 -15.32
CA ASN A 665 6.65 9.55 -16.55
C ASN A 665 5.11 9.55 -16.52
N LEU A 666 4.50 10.48 -15.78
CA LEU A 666 3.05 10.62 -15.79
C LEU A 666 2.51 10.87 -17.21
N ALA A 667 1.52 10.07 -17.60
CA ALA A 667 0.85 10.16 -18.87
C ALA A 667 -0.62 9.76 -18.71
N VAL A 668 -1.51 10.63 -19.20
CA VAL A 668 -2.96 10.38 -19.23
C VAL A 668 -3.27 9.29 -20.25
N TYR A 669 -4.00 8.27 -19.82
CA TYR A 669 -4.50 7.22 -20.70
C TYR A 669 -5.86 7.60 -21.29
N GLN A 670 -5.97 7.71 -22.62
CA GLN A 670 -7.25 7.93 -23.35
C GLN A 670 -8.17 9.02 -22.74
N ASN A 671 -7.57 10.12 -22.26
CA ASN A 671 -8.27 11.22 -21.59
C ASN A 671 -9.01 10.83 -20.28
N HIS A 672 -8.70 9.68 -19.69
CA HIS A 672 -9.29 9.21 -18.43
C HIS A 672 -9.02 10.20 -17.30
N ILE A 673 -10.05 10.48 -16.48
CA ILE A 673 -9.98 11.51 -15.43
C ILE A 673 -9.06 11.13 -14.27
N GLN A 674 -8.89 9.83 -14.04
CA GLN A 674 -8.07 9.30 -12.96
C GLN A 674 -6.64 9.07 -13.44
N THR A 675 -5.89 10.17 -13.53
CA THR A 675 -4.43 10.21 -13.65
C THR A 675 -3.93 11.28 -12.67
N TYR A 676 -3.44 10.82 -11.52
CA TYR A 676 -2.98 11.68 -10.42
C TYR A 676 -1.48 11.51 -10.18
N GLY A 677 -0.80 12.60 -9.82
CA GLY A 677 0.47 12.48 -9.09
C GLY A 677 0.21 11.95 -7.69
N ILE A 678 -0.42 12.78 -6.86
CA ILE A 678 -0.81 12.45 -5.48
C ILE A 678 -2.32 12.62 -5.32
N GLU A 679 -2.98 11.60 -4.79
CA GLU A 679 -4.42 11.59 -4.51
C GLU A 679 -4.65 11.36 -3.02
N PHE A 680 -5.26 12.33 -2.35
CA PHE A 680 -5.72 12.20 -0.98
C PHE A 680 -7.24 12.28 -0.92
N ARG A 681 -7.87 11.35 -0.21
CA ARG A 681 -9.31 11.32 0.02
C ARG A 681 -9.62 11.12 1.49
N ASN A 682 -10.47 11.99 2.05
CA ASN A 682 -11.01 11.80 3.38
C ASN A 682 -12.50 11.46 3.34
N HIS A 683 -12.85 10.35 3.98
CA HIS A 683 -14.23 9.92 4.20
C HIS A 683 -14.56 9.68 5.68
N GLU A 684 -13.65 9.98 6.58
CA GLU A 684 -13.93 9.92 8.02
C GLU A 684 -14.81 11.10 8.43
N ASN A 685 -15.94 10.80 9.07
CA ASN A 685 -16.94 11.81 9.45
C ASN A 685 -16.47 12.70 10.61
N LYS A 686 -15.72 12.15 11.56
CA LYS A 686 -15.33 12.83 12.81
C LYS A 686 -13.86 13.26 12.88
N MET A 687 -13.00 12.72 12.00
CA MET A 687 -11.55 12.88 12.11
C MET A 687 -11.08 14.26 11.63
N ASP A 688 -10.51 15.05 12.54
CA ASP A 688 -9.76 16.28 12.21
C ASP A 688 -8.33 15.93 11.83
N TYR A 689 -8.07 15.98 10.52
CA TYR A 689 -6.79 15.54 9.97
C TYR A 689 -5.85 16.71 9.67
N THR A 690 -4.57 16.43 9.84
CA THR A 690 -3.47 17.24 9.33
C THR A 690 -2.79 16.50 8.19
N LEU A 691 -2.71 17.13 7.03
CA LEU A 691 -2.09 16.60 5.82
C LEU A 691 -0.91 17.48 5.41
N ASN A 692 0.26 16.87 5.29
CA ASN A 692 1.49 17.50 4.81
C ASN A 692 1.94 16.84 3.50
N ILE A 693 2.03 17.60 2.41
CA ILE A 693 2.54 17.16 1.11
C ILE A 693 3.72 18.05 0.72
N THR A 694 4.95 17.59 0.95
CA THR A 694 6.14 18.46 0.90
C THR A 694 7.33 17.89 0.14
N ASP A 695 8.10 18.76 -0.53
CA ASP A 695 9.33 18.37 -1.26
C ASP A 695 9.13 17.20 -2.26
N ASN A 696 7.94 17.07 -2.84
CA ASN A 696 7.69 16.05 -3.85
C ASN A 696 8.05 16.59 -5.25
N LYS A 697 8.56 15.70 -6.10
CA LYS A 697 8.94 15.98 -7.49
C LYS A 697 8.06 15.19 -8.43
N ILE A 698 7.31 15.87 -9.30
CA ILE A 698 6.39 15.24 -10.25
C ILE A 698 6.80 15.59 -11.68
N ASP A 699 7.01 14.59 -12.53
CA ASP A 699 7.37 14.77 -13.93
C ASP A 699 6.60 13.83 -14.86
N GLY A 700 6.35 14.28 -16.09
CA GLY A 700 5.70 13.48 -17.12
C GLY A 700 5.22 14.27 -18.34
N GLU A 701 4.62 13.55 -19.28
CA GLU A 701 4.03 14.09 -20.51
C GLU A 701 2.67 14.73 -20.25
N SER A 702 1.84 14.12 -19.40
CA SER A 702 0.52 14.68 -19.06
C SER A 702 -0.05 14.13 -17.77
N THR A 703 -0.88 14.94 -17.12
CA THR A 703 -1.70 14.49 -15.98
C THR A 703 -3.09 15.14 -16.01
N LYS A 704 -4.01 14.63 -15.20
CA LYS A 704 -5.26 15.33 -14.88
C LYS A 704 -5.05 16.22 -13.67
N TYR A 705 -4.42 15.69 -12.65
CA TYR A 705 -4.13 16.41 -11.41
C TYR A 705 -2.68 16.14 -11.01
N LEU A 706 -1.96 17.19 -10.63
CA LEU A 706 -0.69 17.00 -9.93
C LEU A 706 -1.00 16.48 -8.54
N MET A 707 -1.92 17.16 -7.84
CA MET A 707 -2.37 16.78 -6.50
C MET A 707 -3.87 17.05 -6.35
N ALA A 708 -4.57 16.13 -5.71
CA ALA A 708 -5.97 16.30 -5.36
C ALA A 708 -6.25 15.92 -3.91
N VAL A 709 -7.06 16.71 -3.24
CA VAL A 709 -7.56 16.47 -1.88
C VAL A 709 -9.08 16.53 -1.92
N ILE A 710 -9.74 15.40 -1.70
CA ILE A 710 -11.18 15.26 -1.85
C ILE A 710 -11.80 14.80 -0.54
N ASN A 711 -12.70 15.60 -0.01
CA ASN A 711 -13.43 15.32 1.22
C ASN A 711 -14.89 14.96 0.87
N ASN A 712 -15.31 13.80 1.36
CA ASN A 712 -16.71 13.42 1.43
C ASN A 712 -16.92 12.75 2.79
N THR A 713 -17.13 13.57 3.81
CA THR A 713 -17.17 13.15 5.22
C THR A 713 -18.58 12.77 5.69
N TYR A 714 -19.49 12.53 4.75
CA TYR A 714 -20.87 12.15 5.06
C TYR A 714 -20.96 10.71 5.56
N ASP A 715 -21.55 10.52 6.73
CA ASP A 715 -21.81 9.19 7.28
C ASP A 715 -23.13 8.64 6.71
N HIS A 716 -23.03 7.58 5.90
CA HIS A 716 -24.20 6.97 5.28
C HIS A 716 -25.08 6.19 6.29
N VAL A 717 -24.59 5.89 7.49
CA VAL A 717 -25.33 5.20 8.54
C VAL A 717 -26.08 6.22 9.39
N SER A 718 -25.39 7.19 9.99
CA SER A 718 -26.03 8.20 10.85
C SER A 718 -26.73 9.32 10.08
N LYS A 719 -26.47 9.44 8.77
CA LYS A 719 -27.03 10.45 7.87
C LYS A 719 -26.65 11.90 8.22
N HIS A 720 -25.48 12.09 8.85
CA HIS A 720 -24.94 13.38 9.20
C HIS A 720 -23.68 13.72 8.42
N ASP A 721 -23.53 14.99 8.07
CA ASP A 721 -22.30 15.52 7.50
C ASP A 721 -21.20 15.58 8.56
N GLY A 722 -19.98 15.29 8.13
CA GLY A 722 -18.80 15.34 8.97
C GLY A 722 -18.19 16.74 9.05
N ILE A 723 -17.00 16.84 9.60
CA ILE A 723 -16.29 18.12 9.78
C ILE A 723 -15.69 18.69 8.48
N GLY A 724 -15.60 17.88 7.44
CA GLY A 724 -15.04 18.25 6.14
C GLY A 724 -13.53 18.45 6.11
N THR A 725 -13.11 19.62 5.63
CA THR A 725 -11.70 19.94 5.32
C THR A 725 -10.83 20.02 6.56
N GLY A 726 -9.68 19.36 6.56
CA GLY A 726 -8.69 19.40 7.65
C GLY A 726 -7.67 20.54 7.50
N THR A 727 -6.54 20.42 8.20
CA THR A 727 -5.39 21.33 8.04
C THR A 727 -4.44 20.77 6.99
N ILE A 728 -4.38 21.42 5.82
CA ILE A 728 -3.65 20.93 4.65
C ILE A 728 -2.50 21.88 4.30
N ASN A 729 -1.28 21.34 4.28
CA ASN A 729 -0.09 21.99 3.75
C ASN A 729 0.40 21.27 2.49
N ILE A 730 0.57 22.03 1.40
CA ILE A 730 1.26 21.61 0.19
C ILE A 730 2.37 22.61 -0.09
N SER A 731 3.60 22.27 0.29
CA SER A 731 4.74 23.19 0.17
C SER A 731 5.99 22.59 -0.45
N ASP A 732 6.81 23.45 -1.06
CA ASP A 732 8.15 23.08 -1.56
C ASP A 732 8.14 22.00 -2.65
N ASN A 733 6.98 21.74 -3.28
CA ASN A 733 6.88 20.73 -4.32
C ASN A 733 7.33 21.31 -5.66
N THR A 734 7.96 20.46 -6.47
CA THR A 734 8.31 20.78 -7.86
C THR A 734 7.53 19.90 -8.81
N ALA A 735 6.93 20.50 -9.85
CA ALA A 735 6.31 19.75 -10.91
C ALA A 735 6.73 20.26 -12.28
N ASN A 736 6.98 19.32 -13.20
CA ASN A 736 7.30 19.59 -14.60
C ASN A 736 6.48 18.64 -15.47
N ILE A 737 5.31 19.09 -15.93
CA ILE A 737 4.40 18.30 -16.76
C ILE A 737 4.26 18.91 -18.16
N GLY A 738 4.09 18.09 -19.19
CA GLY A 738 3.82 18.58 -20.54
C GLY A 738 2.45 19.27 -20.58
N LYS A 739 1.40 18.52 -20.25
CA LYS A 739 0.01 19.01 -20.28
C LYS A 739 -0.79 18.70 -19.02
N ILE A 740 -1.67 19.64 -18.68
CA ILE A 740 -2.83 19.36 -17.84
C ILE A 740 -3.99 19.07 -18.78
N ALA A 741 -4.46 17.83 -18.80
CA ALA A 741 -5.47 17.41 -19.77
C ALA A 741 -6.87 17.98 -19.46
N PRO A 742 -7.74 18.16 -20.47
CA PRO A 742 -9.04 18.81 -20.30
C PRO A 742 -9.95 18.22 -19.21
N GLY A 743 -10.74 19.09 -18.57
CA GLY A 743 -11.69 18.69 -17.52
C GLY A 743 -11.06 18.48 -16.14
N ALA A 744 -9.83 18.96 -15.93
CA ALA A 744 -9.12 18.86 -14.66
C ALA A 744 -8.39 20.18 -14.31
N VAL A 745 -7.50 20.16 -13.33
CA VAL A 745 -6.75 21.31 -12.79
C VAL A 745 -5.48 20.78 -12.08
N PRO A 746 -4.35 21.51 -12.03
CA PRO A 746 -3.16 21.04 -11.33
C PRO A 746 -3.41 20.67 -9.86
N PHE A 747 -4.01 21.59 -9.09
CA PHE A 747 -4.38 21.39 -7.70
C PHE A 747 -5.90 21.43 -7.53
N TYR A 748 -6.47 20.32 -7.07
CA TYR A 748 -7.91 20.16 -6.88
C TYR A 748 -8.25 19.93 -5.42
N PHE A 749 -9.13 20.77 -4.87
CA PHE A 749 -9.67 20.61 -3.53
C PHE A 749 -11.19 20.66 -3.59
N GLU A 750 -11.82 19.65 -3.02
CA GLU A 750 -13.27 19.55 -2.96
C GLU A 750 -13.75 19.09 -1.58
N GLU A 751 -14.75 19.77 -1.05
CA GLU A 751 -15.69 19.26 -0.05
C GLU A 751 -17.04 19.06 -0.76
N HIS A 752 -17.56 17.84 -0.70
CA HIS A 752 -18.81 17.50 -1.39
C HIS A 752 -20.07 18.04 -0.70
N ARG A 753 -19.96 18.57 0.53
CA ARG A 753 -21.07 19.07 1.36
C ARG A 753 -20.95 20.57 1.67
N SER A 754 -22.07 21.29 1.74
CA SER A 754 -22.07 22.77 1.83
C SER A 754 -22.72 23.35 3.08
N ASP A 755 -23.18 22.48 3.98
CA ASP A 755 -23.80 22.80 5.27
C ASP A 755 -22.88 22.47 6.46
N VAL A 756 -21.57 22.35 6.18
CA VAL A 756 -20.55 22.11 7.18
C VAL A 756 -19.95 23.44 7.63
N PRO A 757 -19.79 23.69 8.95
CA PRO A 757 -19.13 24.90 9.44
C PRO A 757 -17.72 25.09 8.87
N LEU A 758 -17.27 26.35 8.79
CA LEU A 758 -15.89 26.66 8.37
C LEU A 758 -14.88 25.98 9.31
N HIS A 759 -13.99 25.17 8.75
CA HIS A 759 -13.06 24.33 9.50
C HIS A 759 -11.73 24.16 8.75
N GLY A 760 -10.63 23.96 9.47
CA GLY A 760 -9.34 23.65 8.84
C GLY A 760 -8.80 24.77 7.95
N SER A 761 -7.86 24.41 7.07
CA SER A 761 -7.21 25.35 6.16
C SER A 761 -6.48 24.68 5.00
N ILE A 762 -6.24 25.45 3.93
CA ILE A 762 -5.47 25.00 2.76
C ILE A 762 -4.31 25.97 2.53
N THR A 763 -3.09 25.44 2.49
CA THR A 763 -1.87 26.21 2.22
C THR A 763 -1.14 25.63 1.01
N LEU A 764 -0.99 26.45 -0.04
CA LEU A 764 -0.15 26.23 -1.21
C LEU A 764 1.04 27.19 -1.11
N ASN A 765 2.18 26.75 -0.59
CA ASN A 765 3.32 27.62 -0.31
C ASN A 765 4.61 27.17 -1.00
N ASN A 766 5.33 28.10 -1.64
CA ASN A 766 6.67 27.82 -2.19
C ASN A 766 6.73 26.65 -3.19
N ASN A 767 5.67 26.40 -3.95
CA ASN A 767 5.68 25.37 -4.99
C ASN A 767 6.24 25.92 -6.31
N ASN A 768 7.00 25.11 -7.03
CA ASN A 768 7.55 25.43 -8.36
C ASN A 768 6.92 24.54 -9.43
N ILE A 769 5.98 25.08 -10.20
CA ILE A 769 5.11 24.31 -11.10
C ILE A 769 5.29 24.78 -12.53
N THR A 770 5.70 23.86 -13.40
CA THR A 770 5.82 24.09 -14.85
C THR A 770 4.86 23.18 -15.60
N VAL A 771 3.94 23.77 -16.36
CA VAL A 771 3.10 23.12 -17.37
C VAL A 771 3.62 23.55 -18.74
N ARG A 772 4.50 22.74 -19.34
CA ARG A 772 5.37 23.13 -20.47
C ARG A 772 4.63 23.50 -21.75
N GLU A 773 3.53 22.82 -22.05
CA GLU A 773 2.86 22.92 -23.35
C GLU A 773 1.49 23.58 -23.25
N GLU A 774 0.61 23.02 -22.42
CA GLU A 774 -0.78 23.48 -22.36
C GLU A 774 -1.40 23.12 -21.01
N SER A 775 -1.83 24.15 -20.28
CA SER A 775 -2.85 24.00 -19.26
C SER A 775 -4.21 24.06 -19.95
N ALA A 776 -4.83 22.90 -20.16
CA ALA A 776 -6.16 22.77 -20.77
C ALA A 776 -7.24 22.52 -19.71
N GLY A 777 -6.93 22.78 -18.44
CA GLY A 777 -7.85 22.60 -17.34
C GLY A 777 -9.06 23.54 -17.42
N TYR A 778 -10.07 23.29 -16.59
CA TYR A 778 -11.14 24.29 -16.42
C TYR A 778 -10.71 25.43 -15.47
N ARG A 779 -9.55 25.28 -14.81
CA ARG A 779 -8.80 26.29 -14.07
C ARG A 779 -7.31 26.03 -14.28
N GLU A 780 -6.48 27.06 -14.17
CA GLU A 780 -5.09 26.99 -14.64
C GLU A 780 -4.08 26.58 -13.57
N PHE A 781 -4.38 26.76 -12.29
CA PHE A 781 -3.47 26.37 -11.20
C PHE A 781 -4.20 25.66 -10.06
N ALA A 782 -5.15 26.33 -9.41
CA ALA A 782 -5.82 25.79 -8.23
C ALA A 782 -7.33 26.06 -8.27
N TYR A 783 -8.10 25.00 -8.04
CA TYR A 783 -9.53 25.08 -7.77
C TYR A 783 -9.80 24.55 -6.38
N MET A 784 -10.42 25.39 -5.54
CA MET A 784 -10.72 25.09 -4.15
C MET A 784 -12.20 25.34 -3.89
N ARG A 785 -12.98 24.27 -3.78
CA ARG A 785 -14.37 24.32 -3.35
C ARG A 785 -14.49 23.60 -2.01
N THR A 786 -14.29 24.30 -0.90
CA THR A 786 -14.21 23.65 0.41
C THR A 786 -14.82 24.47 1.54
N ASN A 787 -15.01 23.85 2.70
CA ASN A 787 -15.38 24.54 3.95
C ASN A 787 -14.14 25.07 4.70
N ALA A 788 -13.00 25.26 4.02
CA ALA A 788 -11.79 25.73 4.69
C ALA A 788 -12.00 27.13 5.27
N LYS A 789 -11.63 27.34 6.54
CA LYS A 789 -11.70 28.65 7.17
C LYS A 789 -10.66 29.62 6.59
N GLU A 790 -9.52 29.08 6.15
CA GLU A 790 -8.38 29.87 5.69
C GLU A 790 -7.72 29.22 4.47
N TYR A 791 -7.47 30.03 3.45
CA TYR A 791 -6.79 29.67 2.21
C TYR A 791 -5.54 30.55 2.05
N ASN A 792 -4.39 29.93 1.81
CA ASN A 792 -3.12 30.61 1.58
C ASN A 792 -2.49 30.11 0.28
N VAL A 793 -2.23 31.02 -0.66
CA VAL A 793 -1.53 30.76 -1.91
C VAL A 793 -0.34 31.72 -1.96
N THR A 794 0.83 31.28 -1.52
CA THR A 794 1.97 32.17 -1.28
C THR A 794 3.29 31.66 -1.85
N ASN A 795 4.15 32.57 -2.29
CA ASN A 795 5.52 32.26 -2.72
C ASN A 795 5.62 31.23 -3.86
N ASN A 796 4.54 30.96 -4.60
CA ASN A 796 4.59 29.97 -5.67
C ASN A 796 5.22 30.55 -6.93
N THR A 797 5.99 29.74 -7.64
CA THR A 797 6.52 30.04 -8.97
C THR A 797 5.81 29.15 -9.99
N LEU A 798 5.06 29.77 -10.90
CA LEU A 798 4.21 29.08 -11.86
C LEU A 798 4.65 29.43 -13.28
N SER A 799 4.95 28.43 -14.11
CA SER A 799 5.11 28.58 -15.56
C SER A 799 3.98 27.83 -16.24
N LEU A 800 2.96 28.56 -16.68
CA LEU A 800 1.76 28.01 -17.29
C LEU A 800 1.72 28.43 -18.76
N HIS A 801 1.63 27.45 -19.66
CA HIS A 801 1.59 27.69 -21.11
C HIS A 801 0.23 27.31 -21.71
N GLY A 802 -0.07 27.83 -22.91
CA GLY A 802 -1.33 27.58 -23.60
C GLY A 802 -2.26 28.79 -23.68
N LYS A 803 -3.58 28.56 -23.80
CA LYS A 803 -4.56 29.64 -24.03
C LYS A 803 -4.79 30.53 -22.81
N LEU A 804 -4.83 29.93 -21.62
CA LEU A 804 -4.98 30.60 -20.32
C LEU A 804 -6.10 31.65 -20.31
N ASN A 805 -7.34 31.17 -20.34
CA ASN A 805 -8.53 32.03 -20.37
C ASN A 805 -9.47 31.78 -19.18
N ASP A 806 -9.09 30.88 -18.28
CA ASP A 806 -9.83 30.55 -17.07
C ASP A 806 -9.13 31.11 -15.82
N ALA A 807 -9.82 31.15 -14.68
CA ALA A 807 -9.19 31.62 -13.45
C ALA A 807 -7.99 30.74 -13.09
N ILE A 808 -6.91 31.37 -12.64
CA ILE A 808 -5.69 30.71 -12.18
C ILE A 808 -5.94 30.15 -10.79
N VAL A 809 -6.49 30.99 -9.91
CA VAL A 809 -6.95 30.62 -8.58
C VAL A 809 -8.45 30.86 -8.51
N ASP A 810 -9.22 29.83 -8.17
CA ASP A 810 -10.66 29.92 -7.94
C ASP A 810 -11.02 29.30 -6.58
N VAL A 811 -11.55 30.12 -5.68
CA VAL A 811 -11.97 29.73 -4.33
C VAL A 811 -13.48 29.90 -4.18
N ASN A 812 -14.17 28.83 -3.83
CA ASN A 812 -15.59 28.81 -3.52
C ASN A 812 -15.76 28.21 -2.13
N SER A 813 -16.34 28.98 -1.21
CA SER A 813 -16.55 28.55 0.16
C SER A 813 -17.79 27.66 0.22
N THR A 814 -17.69 26.53 0.93
CA THR A 814 -18.84 25.64 1.21
C THR A 814 -19.19 25.64 2.69
N GLY A 815 -18.81 26.69 3.42
CA GLY A 815 -19.21 26.88 4.80
C GLY A 815 -20.72 27.05 4.96
N ASP A 816 -21.23 26.81 6.16
CA ASP A 816 -22.63 26.98 6.58
C ASP A 816 -23.17 28.44 6.52
N GLY A 817 -22.37 29.39 6.03
CA GLY A 817 -22.68 30.82 5.97
C GLY A 817 -22.49 31.57 7.28
N VAL A 818 -22.04 30.91 8.36
CA VAL A 818 -21.79 31.54 9.66
C VAL A 818 -20.34 32.05 9.71
N GLY A 819 -20.16 33.27 9.19
CA GLY A 819 -18.86 33.93 9.12
C GLY A 819 -18.26 33.89 7.71
N LYS A 820 -17.03 34.39 7.59
CA LYS A 820 -16.32 34.48 6.33
C LYS A 820 -15.02 33.71 6.39
N ALA A 821 -14.69 33.04 5.28
CA ALA A 821 -13.36 32.48 5.09
C ALA A 821 -12.37 33.58 4.71
N THR A 822 -11.08 33.35 4.94
CA THR A 822 -10.01 34.26 4.53
C THR A 822 -9.18 33.67 3.40
N LEU A 823 -8.88 34.47 2.38
CA LEU A 823 -8.01 34.10 1.26
C LEU A 823 -6.82 35.05 1.15
N ASN A 824 -5.62 34.51 1.28
CA ASN A 824 -4.36 35.23 1.06
C ASN A 824 -3.69 34.72 -0.23
N VAL A 825 -3.52 35.59 -1.22
CA VAL A 825 -2.79 35.29 -2.46
C VAL A 825 -1.62 36.25 -2.59
N ALA A 826 -0.42 35.86 -2.14
CA ALA A 826 0.66 36.81 -1.95
C ALA A 826 2.02 36.33 -2.47
N ASN A 827 2.79 37.24 -3.06
CA ASN A 827 4.16 36.98 -3.50
C ASN A 827 4.30 35.78 -4.47
N ASN A 828 3.29 35.54 -5.31
CA ASN A 828 3.38 34.52 -6.36
C ASN A 828 3.98 35.11 -7.64
N THR A 829 4.78 34.32 -8.34
CA THR A 829 5.35 34.65 -9.65
C THR A 829 4.70 33.78 -10.72
N LEU A 830 4.07 34.40 -11.70
CA LEU A 830 3.43 33.75 -12.82
C LEU A 830 4.15 34.08 -14.14
N HIS A 831 4.61 33.06 -14.83
CA HIS A 831 5.13 33.13 -16.19
C HIS A 831 4.16 32.48 -17.18
N THR A 832 3.87 33.17 -18.28
CA THR A 832 2.93 32.69 -19.31
C THR A 832 3.29 33.17 -20.72
N ASP A 833 2.65 32.58 -21.73
CA ASP A 833 2.75 33.02 -23.12
C ASP A 833 2.06 34.36 -23.42
N ILE A 834 1.17 34.82 -22.54
CA ILE A 834 0.39 36.06 -22.72
C ILE A 834 1.33 37.27 -22.77
N LYS A 835 1.23 38.04 -23.86
CA LYS A 835 1.96 39.30 -24.02
C LYS A 835 1.15 40.46 -23.45
N GLY A 836 1.79 41.28 -22.60
CA GLY A 836 1.13 42.40 -21.92
C GLY A 836 0.37 41.96 -20.67
N LYS A 837 -0.64 42.75 -20.28
CA LYS A 837 -1.37 42.56 -19.01
C LYS A 837 -2.16 41.25 -19.01
N LEU A 838 -2.10 40.53 -17.88
CA LEU A 838 -2.98 39.40 -17.58
C LEU A 838 -4.46 39.82 -17.54
N TYR A 839 -5.35 38.89 -17.83
CA TYR A 839 -6.79 39.10 -17.74
C TYR A 839 -7.25 39.35 -16.29
N ALA A 840 -8.26 40.19 -16.11
CA ALA A 840 -8.73 40.63 -14.79
C ALA A 840 -9.30 39.50 -13.92
N THR A 841 -9.77 38.41 -14.54
CA THR A 841 -10.41 37.26 -13.89
C THR A 841 -9.43 36.16 -13.49
N TRP A 842 -8.12 36.46 -13.39
CA TRP A 842 -7.10 35.48 -12.97
C TRP A 842 -7.31 34.97 -11.54
N LEU A 843 -7.87 35.82 -10.66
CA LEU A 843 -8.27 35.48 -9.31
C LEU A 843 -9.79 35.55 -9.21
N LYS A 844 -10.40 34.45 -8.78
CA LYS A 844 -11.84 34.36 -8.53
C LYS A 844 -12.08 33.88 -7.11
N HIS A 845 -13.00 34.56 -6.43
CA HIS A 845 -13.47 34.21 -5.10
C HIS A 845 -14.94 34.63 -4.95
N GLU A 846 -15.65 34.00 -4.01
CA GLU A 846 -17.01 34.39 -3.65
C GLU A 846 -17.03 35.67 -2.77
N ALA A 847 -18.20 36.30 -2.63
CA ALA A 847 -18.36 37.59 -1.95
C ALA A 847 -18.22 37.48 -0.40
N ASP A 848 -18.43 36.29 0.13
CA ASP A 848 -18.29 35.90 1.53
C ASP A 848 -16.86 35.45 1.89
N VAL A 849 -15.89 35.64 0.98
CA VAL A 849 -14.47 35.40 1.23
C VAL A 849 -13.73 36.73 1.38
N ASP A 850 -13.18 36.96 2.57
CA ASP A 850 -12.32 38.11 2.85
C ASP A 850 -10.94 37.87 2.22
N THR A 851 -10.61 38.65 1.19
CA THR A 851 -9.51 38.38 0.27
C THR A 851 -8.46 39.47 0.34
N PHE A 852 -7.21 39.06 0.53
CA PHE A 852 -6.01 39.85 0.32
C PHE A 852 -5.19 39.23 -0.82
N ALA A 853 -4.92 39.99 -1.87
CA ALA A 853 -3.97 39.63 -2.90
C ALA A 853 -2.97 40.76 -3.09
N GLY A 854 -1.68 40.49 -2.91
CA GLY A 854 -0.65 41.52 -2.93
C GLY A 854 0.71 41.03 -3.41
N SER A 855 1.45 41.89 -4.12
CA SER A 855 2.81 41.61 -4.59
C SER A 855 2.93 40.37 -5.48
N ASN A 856 1.89 40.05 -6.25
CA ASN A 856 1.94 38.98 -7.24
C ASN A 856 2.46 39.54 -8.56
N THR A 857 3.24 38.77 -9.30
CA THR A 857 3.80 39.20 -10.60
C THR A 857 3.35 38.31 -11.74
N HIS A 858 3.14 38.91 -12.92
CA HIS A 858 2.91 38.24 -14.19
C HIS A 858 3.96 38.69 -15.19
N ASN A 859 4.79 37.77 -15.67
CA ASN A 859 5.88 38.05 -16.62
C ASN A 859 6.81 39.21 -16.17
N GLY A 860 6.99 39.38 -14.85
CA GLY A 860 7.80 40.43 -14.22
C GLY A 860 7.03 41.70 -13.85
N ASP A 861 5.81 41.90 -14.38
CA ASP A 861 4.97 43.04 -14.06
C ASP A 861 4.09 42.77 -12.82
N GLN A 862 3.85 43.79 -12.00
CA GLN A 862 2.97 43.67 -10.84
C GLN A 862 1.51 43.48 -11.26
N LEU A 863 0.85 42.49 -10.68
CA LEU A 863 -0.58 42.31 -10.77
C LEU A 863 -1.30 43.28 -9.83
N LYS A 864 -2.55 43.59 -10.16
CA LYS A 864 -3.37 44.49 -9.35
C LYS A 864 -3.64 43.87 -7.98
N ASP A 865 -3.38 44.63 -6.93
CA ASP A 865 -3.72 44.24 -5.56
C ASP A 865 -5.24 44.18 -5.35
N VAL A 866 -5.66 43.26 -4.47
CA VAL A 866 -7.04 43.07 -4.02
C VAL A 866 -7.06 43.10 -2.50
N ASN A 867 -7.94 43.90 -1.91
CA ASN A 867 -8.17 43.88 -0.47
C ASN A 867 -9.65 44.12 -0.19
N THR A 868 -10.39 43.06 0.12
CA THR A 868 -11.83 43.14 0.46
C THR A 868 -12.08 43.21 1.97
N THR A 869 -11.03 43.06 2.78
CA THR A 869 -11.13 42.98 4.25
C THR A 869 -11.43 44.31 4.92
N GLY A 870 -11.17 45.43 4.23
CA GLY A 870 -11.26 46.78 4.79
C GLY A 870 -10.21 47.12 5.84
N LYS A 871 -9.21 46.24 6.04
CA LYS A 871 -8.10 46.42 6.99
C LYS A 871 -6.80 46.68 6.23
N ASP A 872 -5.90 47.42 6.86
CA ASP A 872 -4.52 47.55 6.38
C ASP A 872 -3.76 46.25 6.70
N ILE A 873 -3.51 45.44 5.67
CA ILE A 873 -2.80 44.15 5.78
C ILE A 873 -1.41 44.31 5.16
N ALA A 874 -0.37 44.11 5.97
CA ALA A 874 1.01 44.12 5.47
C ALA A 874 1.39 42.75 4.88
N LEU A 875 2.14 42.77 3.78
CA LEU A 875 2.66 41.55 3.15
C LEU A 875 3.47 40.69 4.13
N SER A 876 4.29 41.33 4.98
CA SER A 876 5.12 40.65 5.99
C SER A 876 4.30 39.83 6.97
N ASP A 877 3.10 40.32 7.33
CA ASP A 877 2.24 39.67 8.31
C ASP A 877 1.63 38.40 7.70
N VAL A 878 1.21 38.47 6.43
CA VAL A 878 0.70 37.32 5.68
C VAL A 878 1.79 36.27 5.52
N LEU A 879 2.99 36.66 5.05
CA LEU A 879 4.07 35.71 4.82
C LEU A 879 4.61 35.10 6.13
N GLY A 880 4.72 35.89 7.20
CA GLY A 880 5.12 35.41 8.53
C GLY A 880 4.10 34.45 9.13
N HIS A 881 2.80 34.74 8.99
CA HIS A 881 1.72 33.85 9.42
C HIS A 881 1.76 32.51 8.69
N VAL A 882 1.90 32.52 7.36
CA VAL A 882 2.00 31.29 6.56
C VAL A 882 3.24 30.49 6.92
N HIS A 883 4.40 31.13 7.08
CA HIS A 883 5.63 30.44 7.47
C HIS A 883 5.47 29.71 8.81
N ASN A 884 5.01 30.41 9.86
CA ASN A 884 4.81 29.81 11.18
C ASN A 884 3.83 28.63 11.12
N LYS A 885 2.81 28.72 10.27
CA LYS A 885 1.82 27.66 10.09
C LYS A 885 2.40 26.42 9.41
N VAL A 886 3.21 26.60 8.37
CA VAL A 886 3.90 25.49 7.68
C VAL A 886 4.82 24.74 8.66
N GLU A 887 5.64 25.47 9.43
CA GLU A 887 6.52 24.88 10.44
C GLU A 887 5.72 24.12 11.52
N ALA A 888 4.63 24.71 12.03
CA ALA A 888 3.78 24.07 13.03
C ALA A 888 3.13 22.77 12.51
N ILE A 889 2.70 22.74 11.23
CA ILE A 889 2.15 21.54 10.60
C ILE A 889 3.23 20.46 10.48
N HIS A 890 4.43 20.83 10.02
CA HIS A 890 5.56 19.91 9.92
C HIS A 890 5.90 19.27 11.27
N ASP A 891 6.07 20.10 12.30
CA ASP A 891 6.36 19.65 13.66
C ASP A 891 5.27 18.73 14.22
N THR A 892 4.00 19.09 13.99
CA THR A 892 2.85 18.29 14.44
C THR A 892 2.85 16.91 13.81
N VAL A 893 3.01 16.83 12.49
CA VAL A 893 3.02 15.56 11.76
C VAL A 893 4.22 14.71 12.18
N TYR A 894 5.42 15.31 12.23
CA TYR A 894 6.63 14.63 12.65
C TYR A 894 6.57 14.09 14.09
N ALA A 895 5.99 14.84 15.03
CA ALA A 895 5.86 14.44 16.42
C ALA A 895 4.91 13.26 16.63
N ASN A 896 3.90 13.11 15.77
CA ASN A 896 2.86 12.07 15.89
C ASN A 896 3.14 10.82 15.07
N HIS A 897 4.13 10.82 14.16
CA HIS A 897 4.51 9.60 13.46
C HIS A 897 5.31 8.66 14.38
N PRO A 898 4.92 7.37 14.47
CA PRO A 898 5.65 6.41 15.30
C PRO A 898 7.09 6.27 14.81
N LYS A 899 8.03 6.40 15.74
CA LYS A 899 9.43 6.04 15.51
C LYS A 899 9.55 4.52 15.63
N TYR A 900 9.22 3.80 14.57
CA TYR A 900 9.46 2.36 14.54
C TYR A 900 10.96 2.08 14.63
N PRO A 901 11.37 0.98 15.29
CA PRO A 901 12.77 0.67 15.49
C PRO A 901 13.52 0.71 14.14
N THR A 902 14.46 1.65 14.06
CA THR A 902 15.57 1.58 13.11
C THR A 902 16.27 0.27 13.41
N MET A 903 16.39 -0.62 12.41
CA MET A 903 17.15 -1.88 12.42
C MET A 903 17.42 -2.39 13.84
N ILE A 904 16.63 -3.35 14.34
CA ILE A 904 17.21 -4.21 15.39
C ILE A 904 18.49 -4.74 14.76
N ASP A 905 19.60 -4.26 15.28
CA ASP A 905 20.95 -4.64 14.89
C ASP A 905 20.94 -6.16 14.76
N ASP A 906 21.20 -6.70 13.57
CA ASP A 906 21.24 -8.16 13.38
C ASP A 906 22.26 -8.80 14.35
N GLN A 907 23.15 -7.99 14.97
CA GLN A 907 23.99 -8.41 16.09
C GLN A 907 23.24 -8.74 17.39
N THR A 908 22.12 -8.09 17.76
CA THR A 908 21.35 -8.48 18.96
C THR A 908 20.52 -9.73 18.76
N TYR A 909 20.12 -10.07 17.53
CA TYR A 909 19.49 -11.37 17.22
C TYR A 909 20.51 -12.51 17.21
N HIS A 910 21.76 -12.27 16.76
CA HIS A 910 22.83 -13.26 16.89
C HIS A 910 23.33 -13.43 18.35
N ASN A 911 23.26 -12.39 19.18
CA ASN A 911 23.67 -12.47 20.59
C ASN A 911 22.62 -13.12 21.51
N GLY A 912 21.39 -13.36 21.03
CA GLY A 912 20.39 -14.19 21.72
C GLY A 912 20.54 -15.70 21.48
N ILE A 913 21.54 -16.10 20.69
CA ILE A 913 21.92 -17.50 20.41
C ILE A 913 23.34 -17.75 20.96
N LEU A 914 23.59 -17.33 22.20
CA LEU A 914 24.74 -17.76 22.99
C LEU A 914 24.29 -18.67 24.13
#